data_AF-A0ABD1CQM6-F1
#
_entry.id   AF-A0ABD1CQM6-F1
#
_cell.length_a   1.000
_cell.length_b   1.000
_cell.length_c   1.000
_cell.angle_alpha   90.00
_cell.angle_beta   90.00
_cell.angle_gamma   90.00
#
_symmetry.space_group_name_H-M   'P 1'
#
loop_
_entity.id
_entity.type
_entity.pdbx_description
1 polymer ?
#
loop_
_entity_poly.entity_id
_entity_poly.type
_entity_poly.pdbx_seq_one_letter_code
_entity_poly.pdbx_strand_id
1 'polypeptide(L)'
;MSGEFRNITVREEETLELQKLMEHVPIPIKESMEEPSAKVNVLLQAYISQLKLEGFALMADMVYVTQSASRLLRAVFEIERLYDLEANDIGELIRVPKLGKTIYKYVHQFPKLELSTHIQPITRYTLRVELTITPDFQWDEKVHGQSQAFWILVEDVDSEVILHHEYFLLKYKYCQDDHLVKFFVPVFEPLPPQYFLRIVSDRWIGVETQLPVSFRHLILPEKNLPPTELLDLQPLPISALREPRFEELYADRFPQFNPIQTQVFNAVYNSEDNVFVGAPTGSGKTTIAEFAVLRMLQQNPHGRVVYLVSRDALAELIFMDWHQKFGQNLGCKVVKLTGETGTDLKLIAKGQIIVTTADKWDILSRRWKQRKNVQNIQLFIVDELQLIGGEEGPVLEVVCSRMRYISSQIEKQIRIIALSDARDVAQWLGCNVNVTFNFYPSVRPIPLELHVQGFNITHNASRIAAMSKPVYNAATKFSPHKPVIVFVSSRKLGRLTAIDILTYCAADAQLNRFFQAEEEDIKPFLVRMTDKTLKETLSLGVAYIHEGLTASDHRIVEQLFDSGAVQIVVVTRDLCWGLNISAYLVIIMDTQFYNGKSHSYDDYPVTDVMQMVGRANRPLEDDDAKCVLMCQSSKKDFFKKFLNESLPVESHLDHRMHNHFNAEVVTKTIENKQDAVDYLTWTFLYRRLTQNPNYYNLQGVTHLHLSDHLSELVKSTLSDLEQSICISVEDEMDTLPLNLGMIAALQEIIFEDNILAAQLPNKLTVPNETAPKYIDPHIKKNLQLQAHLFRIQ
;
A
#
# COMPACT_ATOMS: atom_id res chain seq x y z
N MET A 1 33.20 28.54 -2.85
CA MET A 1 33.76 28.80 -1.51
C MET A 1 33.59 27.58 -0.61
N SER A 2 34.18 26.43 -0.98
CA SER A 2 34.10 25.21 -0.17
C SER A 2 35.19 25.24 0.91
N GLY A 3 34.89 24.76 2.13
CA GLY A 3 35.82 24.80 3.27
C GLY A 3 37.09 23.97 3.05
N GLU A 4 37.05 23.03 2.11
CA GLU A 4 38.14 22.21 1.61
C GLU A 4 39.24 23.04 0.94
N PHE A 5 38.88 24.16 0.30
CA PHE A 5 39.82 25.01 -0.46
C PHE A 5 40.39 26.16 0.36
N ARG A 6 40.14 26.21 1.67
CA ARG A 6 40.58 27.30 2.57
C ARG A 6 42.10 27.50 2.62
N ASN A 7 42.87 26.47 2.28
CA ASN A 7 44.33 26.50 2.28
C ASN A 7 44.93 26.83 0.90
N ILE A 8 44.10 26.97 -0.13
CA ILE A 8 44.56 27.37 -1.47
C ILE A 8 44.79 28.89 -1.43
N THR A 9 45.94 29.32 -1.92
CA THR A 9 46.30 30.74 -2.05
C THR A 9 46.77 31.02 -3.46
N VAL A 10 46.61 32.26 -3.92
CA VAL A 10 47.18 32.73 -5.18
C VAL A 10 48.63 33.10 -4.94
N ARG A 11 49.57 32.49 -5.67
CA ARG A 11 51.01 32.79 -5.57
C ARG A 11 51.37 33.81 -6.64
N GLU A 12 52.26 34.76 -6.35
CA GLU A 12 52.65 35.82 -7.29
C GLU A 12 53.19 35.24 -8.61
N GLU A 13 53.99 34.17 -8.53
CA GLU A 13 54.56 33.46 -9.69
C GLU A 13 53.53 32.82 -10.64
N GLU A 14 52.29 32.65 -10.20
CA GLU A 14 51.21 31.99 -10.97
C GLU A 14 50.22 32.99 -11.58
N THR A 15 50.27 34.26 -11.17
CA THR A 15 49.28 35.29 -11.55
C THR A 15 49.19 35.51 -13.06
N LEU A 16 50.32 35.54 -13.76
CA LEU A 16 50.36 35.72 -15.21
C LEU A 16 49.73 34.54 -15.97
N GLU A 17 49.95 33.32 -15.48
CA GLU A 17 49.38 32.11 -16.06
C GLU A 17 47.87 32.03 -15.78
N LEU A 18 47.45 32.34 -14.55
CA LEU A 18 46.05 32.43 -14.17
C LEU A 18 45.30 33.49 -14.98
N GLN A 19 45.90 34.65 -15.23
CA GLN A 19 45.31 35.69 -16.07
C GLN A 19 45.05 35.19 -17.49
N LYS A 20 46.02 34.50 -18.09
CA LYS A 20 45.84 33.89 -19.42
C LYS A 20 44.73 32.84 -19.40
N LEU A 21 44.66 32.01 -18.36
CA LEU A 21 43.60 31.01 -18.24
C LEU A 21 42.22 31.67 -18.06
N MET A 22 42.11 32.77 -17.28
CA MET A 22 40.86 33.53 -17.10
C MET A 22 40.28 34.06 -18.42
N GLU A 23 41.12 34.37 -19.41
CA GLU A 23 40.69 34.79 -20.74
C GLU A 23 40.16 33.64 -21.61
N HIS A 24 40.53 32.40 -21.29
CA HIS A 24 40.22 31.21 -22.10
C HIS A 24 39.16 30.29 -21.48
N VAL A 25 38.74 30.55 -20.25
CA VAL A 25 37.69 29.76 -19.58
C VAL A 25 36.29 30.16 -20.09
N PRO A 26 35.37 29.19 -20.26
CA PRO A 26 34.07 29.43 -20.89
C PRO A 26 33.05 30.18 -20.00
N ILE A 27 33.17 30.10 -18.68
CA ILE A 27 32.26 30.75 -17.73
C ILE A 27 32.97 31.96 -17.10
N PRO A 28 32.43 33.19 -17.25
CA PRO A 28 33.03 34.40 -16.69
C PRO A 28 33.22 34.33 -15.17
N ILE A 29 34.41 34.75 -14.72
CA ILE A 29 34.78 34.81 -13.31
C ILE A 29 34.59 36.25 -12.83
N LYS A 30 33.81 36.43 -11.76
CA LYS A 30 33.46 37.77 -11.23
C LYS A 30 34.41 38.20 -10.11
N GLU A 31 35.05 37.23 -9.48
CA GLU A 31 36.01 37.42 -8.39
C GLU A 31 37.32 38.04 -8.88
N SER A 32 37.99 38.79 -8.01
CA SER A 32 39.31 39.34 -8.31
C SER A 32 40.34 38.22 -8.44
N MET A 33 41.32 38.38 -9.33
CA MET A 33 42.39 37.40 -9.58
C MET A 33 43.23 37.09 -8.33
N GLU A 34 43.29 38.03 -7.38
CA GLU A 34 44.00 37.87 -6.11
C GLU A 34 43.23 36.96 -5.12
N GLU A 35 41.95 36.72 -5.36
CA GLU A 35 41.15 35.87 -4.50
C GLU A 35 41.39 34.38 -4.81
N PRO A 36 41.58 33.54 -3.77
CA PRO A 36 41.67 32.09 -3.96
C PRO A 36 40.45 31.46 -4.63
N SER A 37 39.27 32.07 -4.47
CA SER A 37 38.03 31.71 -5.16
C SER A 37 38.17 31.77 -6.68
N ALA A 38 38.79 32.83 -7.22
CA ALA A 38 39.07 32.98 -8.64
C ALA A 38 40.01 31.89 -9.12
N LYS A 39 41.13 31.64 -8.41
CA LYS A 39 42.08 30.57 -8.75
C LYS A 39 41.41 29.20 -8.79
N VAL A 40 40.60 28.83 -7.79
CA VAL A 40 39.87 27.55 -7.79
C VAL A 40 38.89 27.45 -8.96
N ASN A 41 38.16 28.54 -9.26
CA ASN A 41 37.21 28.60 -10.37
C ASN A 41 37.92 28.43 -11.73
N VAL A 42 39.03 29.16 -11.95
CA VAL A 42 39.88 29.02 -13.14
C VAL A 42 40.39 27.60 -13.29
N LEU A 43 40.96 27.01 -12.24
CA LEU A 43 41.55 25.66 -12.30
C LEU A 43 40.51 24.58 -12.58
N LEU A 44 39.29 24.71 -12.03
CA LEU A 44 38.20 23.79 -12.30
C LEU A 44 37.76 23.88 -13.77
N GLN A 45 37.57 25.09 -14.28
CA GLN A 45 37.21 25.30 -15.68
C GLN A 45 38.32 24.89 -16.64
N ALA A 46 39.59 25.18 -16.31
CA ALA A 46 40.76 24.76 -17.08
C ALA A 46 40.85 23.23 -17.17
N TYR A 47 40.57 22.52 -16.08
CA TYR A 47 40.50 21.05 -16.09
C TYR A 47 39.36 20.53 -16.98
N ILE A 48 38.16 21.11 -16.89
CA ILE A 48 37.00 20.72 -17.70
C ILE A 48 37.28 20.97 -19.19
N SER A 49 37.87 22.12 -19.51
CA SER A 49 38.27 22.52 -20.87
C SER A 49 39.55 21.86 -21.38
N GLN A 50 40.18 20.98 -20.58
CA GLN A 50 41.45 20.31 -20.90
C GLN A 50 42.59 21.27 -21.30
N LEU A 51 42.63 22.46 -20.68
CA LEU A 51 43.71 23.42 -20.87
C LEU A 51 44.99 22.91 -20.21
N LYS A 52 46.13 23.13 -20.87
CA LYS A 52 47.44 22.77 -20.34
C LYS A 52 47.94 23.86 -19.39
N LEU A 53 48.47 23.45 -18.25
CA LEU A 53 49.16 24.34 -17.31
C LEU A 53 50.67 24.09 -17.37
N GLU A 54 51.44 25.16 -17.28
CA GLU A 54 52.91 25.17 -17.28
C GLU A 54 53.46 25.10 -15.85
N GLY A 55 52.80 25.74 -14.88
CA GLY A 55 53.19 25.73 -13.48
C GLY A 55 52.92 24.40 -12.75
N PHE A 56 53.97 23.78 -12.20
CA PHE A 56 53.84 22.56 -11.37
C PHE A 56 52.91 22.74 -10.18
N ALA A 57 53.00 23.89 -9.52
CA ALA A 57 52.19 24.24 -8.38
C ALA A 57 50.70 24.41 -8.74
N LEU A 58 50.39 25.02 -9.89
CA LEU A 58 49.03 25.11 -10.43
C LEU A 58 48.48 23.74 -10.86
N MET A 59 49.32 22.86 -11.41
CA MET A 59 48.92 21.48 -11.72
C MET A 59 48.57 20.68 -10.46
N ALA A 60 49.37 20.81 -9.39
CA ALA A 60 49.09 20.15 -8.12
C ALA A 60 47.79 20.67 -7.49
N ASP A 61 47.59 21.99 -7.49
CA ASP A 61 46.36 22.62 -7.02
C ASP A 61 45.16 22.22 -7.89
N MET A 62 45.32 22.11 -9.22
CA MET A 62 44.27 21.61 -10.12
C MET A 62 43.92 20.15 -9.81
N VAL A 63 44.90 19.27 -9.58
CA VAL A 63 44.64 17.87 -9.18
C VAL A 63 43.89 17.81 -7.85
N TYR A 64 44.28 18.63 -6.86
CA TYR A 64 43.59 18.70 -5.58
C TYR A 64 42.16 19.25 -5.70
N VAL A 65 41.98 20.33 -6.46
CA VAL A 65 40.68 20.94 -6.77
C VAL A 65 39.80 19.93 -7.50
N THR A 66 40.31 19.19 -8.48
CA THR A 66 39.53 18.27 -9.32
C THR A 66 39.22 16.94 -8.63
N GLN A 67 40.13 16.42 -7.82
CA GLN A 67 39.82 15.28 -6.94
C GLN A 67 38.70 15.62 -5.96
N SER A 68 38.65 16.87 -5.49
CA SER A 68 37.60 17.38 -4.60
C SER A 68 36.32 17.78 -5.37
N ALA A 69 36.47 18.29 -6.58
CA ALA A 69 35.39 18.80 -7.44
C ALA A 69 34.78 17.73 -8.36
N SER A 70 35.35 16.53 -8.42
CA SER A 70 34.74 15.37 -9.11
C SER A 70 33.37 14.96 -8.52
N ARG A 71 32.96 15.57 -7.39
CA ARG A 71 31.58 15.55 -6.85
C ARG A 71 30.66 16.69 -7.33
N LEU A 72 31.12 17.66 -8.11
CA LEU A 72 30.43 18.94 -8.37
C LEU A 72 30.44 19.36 -9.86
N LEU A 73 29.60 18.69 -10.68
CA LEU A 73 29.18 19.09 -12.03
C LEU A 73 30.04 18.61 -13.21
N ARG A 74 29.33 18.29 -14.30
CA ARG A 74 29.76 18.42 -15.70
C ARG A 74 28.53 18.54 -16.61
N ALA A 75 28.71 19.22 -17.74
CA ALA A 75 27.73 19.41 -18.83
C ALA A 75 28.15 18.61 -20.08
N VAL A 76 27.19 18.20 -20.92
CA VAL A 76 27.39 17.48 -22.19
C VAL A 76 26.50 18.04 -23.31
N PHE A 77 27.00 17.81 -24.52
CA PHE A 77 26.44 18.12 -25.84
C PHE A 77 25.51 16.98 -26.34
N GLU A 78 24.49 17.29 -27.15
CA GLU A 78 23.43 16.35 -27.60
C GLU A 78 23.97 15.10 -28.35
N ILE A 79 24.09 13.97 -27.64
CA ILE A 79 24.39 12.62 -28.16
C ILE A 79 23.15 11.98 -28.82
N GLU A 80 21.95 12.45 -28.47
CA GLU A 80 20.65 11.89 -28.88
C GLU A 80 20.50 11.75 -30.40
N ARG A 81 20.96 12.75 -31.16
CA ARG A 81 20.88 12.75 -32.64
C ARG A 81 21.69 11.64 -33.32
N LEU A 82 22.65 11.03 -32.61
CA LEU A 82 23.46 9.93 -33.13
C LEU A 82 22.79 8.56 -32.94
N TYR A 83 21.78 8.47 -32.07
CA TYR A 83 21.13 7.19 -31.73
C TYR A 83 20.28 6.66 -32.90
N ASP A 84 19.68 7.54 -33.68
CA ASP A 84 18.82 7.19 -34.82
C ASP A 84 19.59 6.85 -36.11
N LEU A 85 20.91 7.00 -36.11
CA LEU A 85 21.74 6.84 -37.31
C LEU A 85 22.31 5.42 -37.41
N GLU A 86 22.34 4.86 -38.62
CA GLU A 86 23.06 3.60 -38.83
C GLU A 86 24.57 3.80 -38.74
N ALA A 87 25.31 2.71 -38.50
CA ALA A 87 26.76 2.75 -38.40
C ALA A 87 27.46 3.38 -39.62
N ASN A 88 26.86 3.26 -40.81
CA ASN A 88 27.38 3.89 -42.03
C ASN A 88 27.15 5.40 -42.01
N ASP A 89 25.94 5.84 -41.66
CA ASP A 89 25.56 7.26 -41.59
C ASP A 89 26.37 8.01 -40.53
N ILE A 90 26.60 7.39 -39.37
CA ILE A 90 27.50 7.93 -38.34
C ILE A 90 28.91 8.11 -38.90
N GLY A 91 29.40 7.11 -39.64
CA GLY A 91 30.73 7.14 -40.27
C GLY A 91 30.86 8.22 -41.34
N GLU A 92 29.80 8.47 -42.10
CA GLU A 92 29.75 9.56 -43.08
C GLU A 92 29.63 10.94 -42.42
N LEU A 93 28.80 11.06 -41.37
CA LEU A 93 28.58 12.30 -40.63
C LEU A 93 29.87 12.84 -40.02
N ILE A 94 30.69 11.95 -39.42
CA ILE A 94 32.00 12.30 -38.87
C ILE A 94 33.11 12.33 -39.93
N ARG A 95 32.80 12.01 -41.20
CA ARG A 95 33.74 11.88 -42.32
C ARG A 95 34.85 10.84 -42.12
N VAL A 96 34.60 9.83 -41.27
CA VAL A 96 35.52 8.73 -40.99
C VAL A 96 34.75 7.39 -40.98
N PRO A 97 34.43 6.80 -42.15
CA PRO A 97 33.59 5.61 -42.25
C PRO A 97 34.11 4.39 -41.48
N LYS A 98 35.44 4.26 -41.35
CA LYS A 98 36.08 3.17 -40.58
C LYS A 98 35.70 3.17 -39.10
N LEU A 99 35.40 4.33 -38.52
CA LEU A 99 35.04 4.46 -37.11
C LEU A 99 33.52 4.34 -36.87
N GLY A 100 32.71 4.38 -37.93
CA GLY A 100 31.24 4.36 -37.83
C GLY A 100 30.69 3.21 -36.99
N LYS A 101 31.16 1.96 -37.23
CA LYS A 101 30.77 0.78 -36.42
C LYS A 101 31.18 0.88 -34.95
N THR A 102 32.34 1.47 -34.68
CA THR A 102 32.86 1.59 -33.30
C THR A 102 32.07 2.63 -32.53
N ILE A 103 31.76 3.76 -33.17
CA ILE A 103 30.97 4.83 -32.57
C ILE A 103 29.52 4.38 -32.40
N TYR A 104 28.93 3.71 -33.40
CA TYR A 104 27.60 3.09 -33.30
C TYR A 104 27.48 2.21 -32.05
N LYS A 105 28.49 1.34 -31.82
CA LYS A 105 28.55 0.52 -30.60
C LYS A 105 28.56 1.37 -29.34
N TYR A 106 29.38 2.41 -29.26
CA TYR A 106 29.45 3.27 -28.07
C TYR A 106 28.19 4.11 -27.85
N VAL A 107 27.54 4.57 -28.91
CA VAL A 107 26.27 5.30 -28.85
C VAL A 107 25.18 4.40 -28.26
N HIS A 108 25.10 3.14 -28.70
CA HIS A 108 24.12 2.18 -28.14
C HIS A 108 24.53 1.64 -26.77
N GLN A 109 25.78 1.84 -26.33
CA GLN A 109 26.20 1.60 -24.95
C GLN A 109 25.97 2.82 -24.06
N PHE A 110 25.61 3.98 -24.62
CA PHE A 110 25.32 5.15 -23.81
C PHE A 110 23.96 4.95 -23.12
N PRO A 111 23.86 5.08 -21.78
CA PRO A 111 22.61 4.80 -21.08
C PRO A 111 21.49 5.71 -21.57
N LYS A 112 20.38 5.13 -21.98
CA LYS A 112 19.16 5.83 -22.39
C LYS A 112 17.95 5.08 -21.80
N LEU A 113 16.99 5.83 -21.28
CA LEU A 113 15.79 5.28 -20.66
C LEU A 113 14.58 5.90 -21.34
N GLU A 114 13.67 5.06 -21.84
CA GLU A 114 12.38 5.51 -22.33
C GLU A 114 11.38 5.59 -21.17
N LEU A 115 10.59 6.66 -21.15
CA LEU A 115 9.68 6.97 -20.07
C LEU A 115 8.26 6.99 -20.61
N SER A 116 7.37 6.27 -19.93
CA SER A 116 5.92 6.42 -20.12
C SER A 116 5.25 6.62 -18.77
N THR A 117 4.22 7.46 -18.74
CA THR A 117 3.52 7.79 -17.50
C THR A 117 2.03 7.56 -17.64
N HIS A 118 1.46 6.99 -16.60
CA HIS A 118 0.02 6.96 -16.38
C HIS A 118 -0.31 7.81 -15.14
N ILE A 119 -1.21 8.78 -15.31
CA ILE A 119 -1.57 9.76 -14.29
C ILE A 119 -2.97 9.45 -13.78
N GLN A 120 -3.10 9.34 -12.47
CA GLN A 120 -4.37 9.06 -11.82
C GLN A 120 -4.62 10.09 -10.71
N PRO A 121 -5.65 10.94 -10.83
CA PRO A 121 -6.05 11.81 -9.72
C PRO A 121 -6.49 10.97 -8.52
N ILE A 122 -5.96 11.28 -7.34
CA ILE A 122 -6.38 10.63 -6.08
C ILE A 122 -7.25 11.57 -5.27
N THR A 123 -6.83 12.82 -5.21
CA THR A 123 -7.63 13.93 -4.69
C THR A 123 -7.43 15.12 -5.61
N ARG A 124 -8.21 16.18 -5.40
CA ARG A 124 -8.01 17.47 -6.08
C ARG A 124 -6.59 18.04 -5.93
N TYR A 125 -5.85 17.62 -4.90
CA TYR A 125 -4.54 18.16 -4.54
C TYR A 125 -3.41 17.11 -4.61
N THR A 126 -3.69 15.88 -5.07
CA THR A 126 -2.69 14.81 -5.18
C THR A 126 -2.97 13.94 -6.38
N LEU A 127 -1.95 13.74 -7.22
CA LEU A 127 -1.96 12.76 -8.30
C LEU A 127 -1.07 11.58 -7.92
N ARG A 128 -1.50 10.38 -8.26
CA ARG A 128 -0.64 9.21 -8.39
C ARG A 128 -0.05 9.22 -9.79
N VAL A 129 1.26 9.08 -9.86
CA VAL A 129 2.00 8.91 -11.11
C VAL A 129 2.56 7.50 -11.10
N GLU A 130 2.16 6.72 -12.08
CA GLU A 130 2.77 5.43 -12.40
C GLU A 130 3.72 5.65 -13.56
N LEU A 131 5.02 5.63 -13.27
CA LEU A 131 6.09 5.82 -14.22
C LEU A 131 6.65 4.45 -14.62
N THR A 132 6.56 4.11 -15.90
CA THR A 132 7.22 2.96 -16.47
C THR A 132 8.53 3.41 -17.12
N ILE A 133 9.63 2.81 -16.68
CA ILE A 133 10.98 3.08 -17.15
C ILE A 133 11.45 1.85 -17.95
N THR A 134 11.70 2.05 -19.23
CA THR A 134 12.17 1.01 -20.14
C THR A 134 13.62 1.30 -20.52
N PRO A 135 14.59 0.44 -20.15
CA PRO A 135 15.97 0.64 -20.55
C PRO A 135 16.16 0.43 -22.06
N ASP A 136 16.57 1.48 -22.77
CA ASP A 136 16.86 1.45 -24.21
C ASP A 136 18.37 1.67 -24.43
N PHE A 137 19.20 0.72 -23.98
CA PHE A 137 20.63 0.70 -24.29
C PHE A 137 21.22 -0.70 -24.10
N GLN A 138 22.36 -0.96 -24.76
CA GLN A 138 23.11 -2.19 -24.65
C GLN A 138 24.02 -2.19 -23.42
N TRP A 139 23.70 -3.04 -22.46
CA TRP A 139 24.52 -3.20 -21.27
C TRP A 139 25.86 -3.88 -21.56
N ASP A 140 26.95 -3.26 -21.11
CA ASP A 140 28.30 -3.83 -21.08
C ASP A 140 28.87 -3.75 -19.67
N GLU A 141 29.12 -4.90 -19.03
CA GLU A 141 29.60 -4.97 -17.64
C GLU A 141 30.94 -4.23 -17.44
N LYS A 142 31.80 -4.16 -18.46
CA LYS A 142 33.09 -3.45 -18.35
C LYS A 142 32.92 -1.94 -18.26
N VAL A 143 31.83 -1.42 -18.84
CA VAL A 143 31.54 0.00 -18.91
C VAL A 143 30.59 0.42 -17.78
N HIS A 144 29.54 -0.37 -17.56
CA HIS A 144 28.44 -0.06 -16.64
C HIS A 144 28.59 -0.72 -15.27
N GLY A 145 29.43 -1.75 -15.14
CA GLY A 145 29.49 -2.56 -13.93
C GLY A 145 28.18 -3.30 -13.64
N GLN A 146 27.87 -3.45 -12.36
CA GLN A 146 26.76 -4.27 -11.86
C GLN A 146 25.42 -3.49 -11.74
N SER A 147 25.48 -2.16 -11.71
CA SER A 147 24.31 -1.31 -11.57
C SER A 147 24.56 0.11 -12.07
N GLN A 148 23.51 0.73 -12.59
CA GLN A 148 23.46 2.14 -12.98
C GLN A 148 22.45 2.89 -12.13
N ALA A 149 22.81 4.09 -11.73
CA ALA A 149 22.06 4.90 -10.78
C ALA A 149 21.46 6.11 -11.50
N PHE A 150 20.21 6.42 -11.18
CA PHE A 150 19.45 7.51 -11.75
C PHE A 150 18.64 8.24 -10.68
N TRP A 151 18.41 9.53 -10.91
CA TRP A 151 17.50 10.35 -10.14
C TRP A 151 16.24 10.59 -10.94
N ILE A 152 15.09 10.24 -10.37
CA ILE A 152 13.78 10.61 -10.87
C ILE A 152 13.42 11.93 -10.19
N LEU A 153 13.20 12.97 -10.97
CA LEU A 153 12.83 14.30 -10.52
C LEU A 153 11.50 14.67 -11.16
N VAL A 154 10.54 15.10 -10.35
CA VAL A 154 9.31 15.72 -10.84
C VAL A 154 9.38 17.19 -10.48
N GLU A 155 9.32 18.01 -11.50
CA GLU A 155 9.46 19.45 -11.41
C GLU A 155 8.15 20.14 -11.81
N ASP A 156 7.98 21.36 -11.31
CA ASP A 156 6.87 22.22 -11.69
C ASP A 156 7.00 22.78 -13.12
N VAL A 157 6.07 23.65 -13.50
CA VAL A 157 5.97 24.21 -14.86
C VAL A 157 7.23 24.99 -15.24
N ASP A 158 7.82 25.69 -14.26
CA ASP A 158 8.97 26.56 -14.46
C ASP A 158 10.31 25.82 -14.26
N SER A 159 10.26 24.53 -13.88
CA SER A 159 11.43 23.71 -13.53
C SER A 159 12.28 24.31 -12.40
N GLU A 160 11.65 25.03 -11.48
CA GLU A 160 12.30 25.69 -10.33
C GLU A 160 12.16 24.85 -9.05
N VAL A 161 11.00 24.20 -8.88
CA VAL A 161 10.67 23.45 -7.67
C VAL A 161 10.58 21.95 -7.98
N ILE A 162 11.41 21.17 -7.29
CA ILE A 162 11.31 19.71 -7.29
C ILE A 162 10.16 19.30 -6.35
N LEU A 163 9.05 18.89 -6.95
CA LEU A 163 7.85 18.42 -6.25
C LEU A 163 8.03 17.02 -5.67
N HIS A 164 8.81 16.18 -6.35
CA HIS A 164 9.14 14.83 -5.92
C HIS A 164 10.52 14.42 -6.43
N HIS A 165 11.25 13.66 -5.64
CA HIS A 165 12.47 13.01 -6.11
C HIS A 165 12.62 11.61 -5.51
N GLU A 166 13.15 10.70 -6.32
CA GLU A 166 13.44 9.33 -5.92
C GLU A 166 14.70 8.82 -6.60
N TYR A 167 15.45 7.97 -5.90
CA TYR A 167 16.67 7.36 -6.42
C TYR A 167 16.34 5.99 -7.00
N PHE A 168 16.60 5.83 -8.29
CA PHE A 168 16.35 4.60 -9.04
C PHE A 168 17.68 3.89 -9.35
N LEU A 169 17.75 2.60 -9.02
CA LEU A 169 18.94 1.78 -9.25
C LEU A 169 18.64 0.64 -10.22
N LEU A 170 19.04 0.81 -11.47
CA LEU A 170 18.94 -0.22 -12.50
C LEU A 170 20.07 -1.24 -12.31
N LYS A 171 19.74 -2.50 -12.05
CA LYS A 171 20.73 -3.58 -11.91
C LYS A 171 20.90 -4.32 -13.22
N TYR A 172 22.12 -4.81 -13.50
CA TYR A 172 22.42 -5.58 -14.71
C TYR A 172 21.44 -6.75 -14.95
N LYS A 173 21.02 -7.42 -13.88
CA LYS A 173 20.09 -8.56 -13.96
C LYS A 173 18.71 -8.22 -14.56
N TYR A 174 18.33 -6.95 -14.55
CA TYR A 174 17.00 -6.45 -14.94
C TYR A 174 17.12 -5.35 -16.01
N CYS A 175 18.22 -5.34 -16.78
CA CYS A 175 18.47 -4.30 -17.77
C CYS A 175 17.59 -4.41 -19.02
N GLN A 176 16.80 -5.48 -19.16
CA GLN A 176 15.86 -5.69 -20.26
C GLN A 176 14.40 -5.64 -19.81
N ASP A 177 14.16 -5.55 -18.50
CA ASP A 177 12.80 -5.56 -17.94
C ASP A 177 12.30 -4.11 -17.79
N ASP A 178 11.00 -3.91 -17.94
CA ASP A 178 10.35 -2.64 -17.61
C ASP A 178 10.25 -2.46 -16.10
N HIS A 179 10.55 -1.25 -15.62
CA HIS A 179 10.50 -0.92 -14.20
C HIS A 179 9.34 0.03 -13.91
N LEU A 180 8.43 -0.40 -13.05
CA LEU A 180 7.30 0.42 -12.62
C LEU A 180 7.63 1.13 -11.29
N VAL A 181 7.61 2.46 -11.30
CA VAL A 181 7.81 3.30 -10.11
C VAL A 181 6.52 4.07 -9.84
N LYS A 182 5.98 3.94 -8.63
CA LYS A 182 4.74 4.60 -8.21
C LYS A 182 5.03 5.65 -7.14
N PHE A 183 4.61 6.88 -7.38
CA PHE A 183 4.74 7.96 -6.40
C PHE A 183 3.59 8.95 -6.50
N PHE A 184 3.51 9.85 -5.52
CA PHE A 184 2.47 10.85 -5.43
C PHE A 184 3.07 12.25 -5.57
N VAL A 185 2.39 13.10 -6.33
CA VAL A 185 2.80 14.50 -6.54
C VAL A 185 1.67 15.44 -6.13
N PRO A 186 1.99 16.57 -5.47
CA PRO A 186 0.99 17.57 -5.13
C PRO A 186 0.51 18.32 -6.36
N VAL A 187 -0.76 18.72 -6.34
CA VAL A 187 -1.35 19.64 -7.32
C VAL A 187 -1.86 20.87 -6.59
N PHE A 188 -1.56 22.02 -7.16
CA PHE A 188 -1.92 23.32 -6.61
C PHE A 188 -3.05 23.95 -7.43
N GLU A 189 -3.78 24.87 -6.80
CA GLU A 189 -4.76 25.72 -7.47
C GLU A 189 -4.19 27.15 -7.57
N PRO A 190 -4.18 27.77 -8.77
CA PRO A 190 -4.72 27.29 -10.05
C PRO A 190 -3.94 26.11 -10.64
N LEU A 191 -4.64 25.22 -11.36
CA LEU A 191 -4.06 24.02 -11.96
C LEU A 191 -2.96 24.41 -12.98
N PRO A 192 -1.71 23.95 -12.79
CA PRO A 192 -0.65 24.17 -13.76
C PRO A 192 -0.95 23.48 -15.12
N PRO A 193 -0.39 23.97 -16.24
CA PRO A 193 -0.60 23.34 -17.54
C PRO A 193 0.08 21.96 -17.68
N GLN A 194 1.24 21.77 -17.05
CA GLN A 194 2.02 20.53 -17.10
C GLN A 194 3.05 20.48 -15.97
N TYR A 195 3.54 19.28 -15.68
CA TYR A 195 4.78 19.07 -14.93
C TYR A 195 5.84 18.44 -15.83
N PHE A 196 7.09 18.47 -15.38
CA PHE A 196 8.18 17.78 -16.07
C PHE A 196 8.71 16.64 -15.22
N LEU A 197 8.71 15.44 -15.79
CA LEU A 197 9.35 14.29 -15.20
C LEU A 197 10.70 14.13 -15.88
N ARG A 198 11.79 14.32 -15.12
CA ARG A 198 13.15 14.19 -15.61
C ARG A 198 13.83 13.01 -14.93
N ILE A 199 14.37 12.08 -15.72
CA ILE A 199 15.31 11.08 -15.21
C ILE A 199 16.71 11.49 -15.63
N VAL A 200 17.62 11.59 -14.66
CA VAL A 200 19.02 11.97 -14.89
C VAL A 200 19.93 10.88 -14.34
N SER A 201 20.98 10.51 -15.07
CA SER A 201 21.98 9.59 -14.52
C SER A 201 22.78 10.26 -13.40
N ASP A 202 23.04 9.52 -12.32
CA ASP A 202 23.89 9.96 -11.21
C ASP A 202 25.37 10.07 -11.62
N ARG A 203 25.77 9.38 -12.69
CA ARG A 203 27.19 9.25 -13.11
C ARG A 203 27.46 9.68 -14.54
N TRP A 204 26.52 9.43 -15.45
CA TRP A 204 26.71 9.72 -16.87
C TRP A 204 26.24 11.13 -17.20
N ILE A 205 27.14 11.89 -17.79
CA ILE A 205 26.87 13.29 -18.12
C ILE A 205 26.09 13.35 -19.44
N GLY A 206 25.03 14.16 -19.48
CA GLY A 206 24.16 14.28 -20.67
C GLY A 206 23.24 13.09 -20.87
N VAL A 207 23.22 12.13 -19.94
CA VAL A 207 22.15 11.15 -19.84
C VAL A 207 21.03 11.76 -19.03
N GLU A 208 20.09 12.37 -19.74
CA GLU A 208 18.81 12.76 -19.19
C GLU A 208 17.69 12.44 -20.17
N THR A 209 16.50 12.20 -19.62
CA THR A 209 15.29 12.05 -20.42
C THR A 209 14.19 12.82 -19.71
N GLN A 210 13.54 13.71 -20.44
CA GLN A 210 12.49 14.58 -19.93
C GLN A 210 11.17 14.25 -20.61
N LEU A 211 10.16 13.97 -19.80
CA LEU A 211 8.80 13.67 -20.23
C LEU A 211 7.85 14.76 -19.71
N PRO A 212 7.26 15.59 -20.60
CA PRO A 212 6.22 16.54 -20.21
C PRO A 212 4.92 15.82 -19.87
N VAL A 213 4.40 16.09 -18.69
CA VAL A 213 3.17 15.51 -18.14
C VAL A 213 2.07 16.57 -18.21
N SER A 214 1.29 16.57 -19.30
CA SER A 214 0.27 17.60 -19.54
C SER A 214 -1.01 17.38 -18.72
N PHE A 215 -1.55 18.47 -18.17
CA PHE A 215 -2.81 18.49 -17.42
C PHE A 215 -3.99 19.09 -18.19
N ARG A 216 -3.85 19.32 -19.50
CA ARG A 216 -4.89 19.94 -20.34
C ARG A 216 -6.23 19.19 -20.31
N HIS A 217 -6.19 17.87 -20.22
CA HIS A 217 -7.37 16.99 -20.18
C HIS A 217 -7.59 16.38 -18.79
N LEU A 218 -6.91 16.91 -17.76
CA LEU A 218 -7.01 16.40 -16.41
C LEU A 218 -8.29 16.89 -15.74
N ILE A 219 -9.18 15.96 -15.44
CA ILE A 219 -10.39 16.13 -14.67
C ILE A 219 -10.05 15.77 -13.23
N LEU A 220 -9.95 16.78 -12.38
CA LEU A 220 -9.77 16.58 -10.94
C LEU A 220 -11.10 16.19 -10.28
N PRO A 221 -11.07 15.32 -9.26
CA PRO A 221 -12.25 14.98 -8.48
C PRO A 221 -12.89 16.22 -7.84
N GLU A 222 -14.20 16.13 -7.60
CA GLU A 222 -14.93 17.18 -6.88
C GLU A 222 -14.36 17.40 -5.47
N LYS A 223 -14.59 18.61 -4.94
CA LYS A 223 -14.19 18.92 -3.57
C LYS A 223 -15.06 18.11 -2.60
N ASN A 224 -14.41 17.43 -1.67
CA ASN A 224 -15.07 16.58 -0.68
C ASN A 224 -16.18 17.34 0.07
N LEU A 225 -17.30 16.65 0.30
CA LEU A 225 -18.31 17.12 1.25
C LEU A 225 -17.67 17.27 2.63
N PRO A 226 -18.11 18.28 3.42
CA PRO A 226 -17.61 18.44 4.78
C PRO A 226 -17.94 17.19 5.61
N PRO A 227 -17.05 16.77 6.52
CA PRO A 227 -17.32 15.67 7.42
C PRO A 227 -18.52 15.99 8.31
N THR A 228 -19.21 14.94 8.78
CA THR A 228 -20.25 15.06 9.80
C THR A 228 -19.63 15.58 11.09
N GLU A 229 -20.16 16.69 11.60
CA GLU A 229 -19.75 17.23 12.88
C GLU A 229 -20.11 16.26 14.02
N LEU A 230 -19.17 16.09 14.96
CA LEU A 230 -19.44 15.37 16.20
C LEU A 230 -20.20 16.30 17.13
N LEU A 231 -21.46 15.96 17.39
CA LEU A 231 -22.32 16.72 18.27
C LEU A 231 -21.94 16.47 19.73
N ASP A 232 -21.94 17.53 20.53
CA ASP A 232 -21.74 17.46 21.98
C ASP A 232 -23.04 16.95 22.65
N LEU A 233 -23.30 15.66 22.46
CA LEU A 233 -24.45 14.98 23.04
C LEU A 233 -24.11 14.49 24.44
N GLN A 234 -25.12 14.44 25.31
CA GLN A 234 -24.97 13.77 26.58
C GLN A 234 -24.58 12.30 26.36
N PRO A 235 -23.48 11.80 26.96
CA PRO A 235 -23.02 10.43 26.78
C PRO A 235 -24.14 9.43 27.05
N LEU A 236 -24.32 8.48 26.13
CA LEU A 236 -25.43 7.54 26.21
C LEU A 236 -25.13 6.45 27.26
N PRO A 237 -25.95 6.29 28.31
CA PRO A 237 -25.77 5.21 29.27
C PRO A 237 -26.18 3.87 28.65
N ILE A 238 -25.61 2.77 29.16
CA ILE A 238 -25.94 1.41 28.66
C ILE A 238 -27.44 1.10 28.80
N SER A 239 -28.12 1.67 29.81
CA SER A 239 -29.56 1.55 30.03
C SER A 239 -30.43 2.06 28.86
N ALA A 240 -29.84 2.75 27.88
CA ALA A 240 -30.51 3.12 26.64
C ALA A 240 -30.89 1.90 25.76
N LEU A 241 -30.28 0.73 25.98
CA LEU A 241 -30.61 -0.52 25.28
C LEU A 241 -32.01 -1.04 25.65
N ARG A 242 -32.52 -0.70 26.84
CA ARG A 242 -33.85 -1.06 27.37
C ARG A 242 -34.11 -2.57 27.49
N GLU A 243 -33.05 -3.35 27.63
CA GLU A 243 -33.12 -4.81 27.77
C GLU A 243 -31.99 -5.28 28.71
N PRO A 244 -32.29 -5.76 29.93
CA PRO A 244 -31.28 -6.10 30.93
C PRO A 244 -30.22 -7.09 30.43
N ARG A 245 -30.64 -8.07 29.61
CA ARG A 245 -29.72 -9.07 29.04
C ARG A 245 -28.70 -8.45 28.07
N PHE A 246 -29.05 -7.34 27.42
CA PHE A 246 -28.13 -6.63 26.53
C PHE A 246 -27.22 -5.69 27.32
N GLU A 247 -27.74 -5.10 28.40
CA GLU A 247 -26.99 -4.22 29.29
C GLU A 247 -25.85 -4.96 30.00
N GLU A 248 -26.10 -6.19 30.46
CA GLU A 248 -25.11 -7.08 31.07
C GLU A 248 -23.89 -7.36 30.17
N LEU A 249 -24.04 -7.28 28.84
CA LEU A 249 -22.92 -7.51 27.91
C LEU A 249 -21.86 -6.41 27.94
N TYR A 250 -22.25 -5.20 28.35
CA TYR A 250 -21.38 -4.02 28.35
C TYR A 250 -21.07 -3.48 29.74
N ALA A 251 -21.88 -3.83 30.75
CA ALA A 251 -21.78 -3.31 32.12
C ALA A 251 -20.36 -3.44 32.72
N ASP A 252 -19.68 -4.55 32.46
CA ASP A 252 -18.32 -4.82 32.95
C ASP A 252 -17.22 -4.15 32.12
N ARG A 253 -17.53 -3.62 30.93
CA ARG A 253 -16.55 -3.02 30.00
C ARG A 253 -16.45 -1.51 30.15
N PHE A 254 -17.58 -0.81 30.15
CA PHE A 254 -17.62 0.64 30.26
C PHE A 254 -19.01 1.11 30.72
N PRO A 255 -19.13 2.23 31.45
CA PRO A 255 -20.43 2.68 31.99
C PRO A 255 -21.33 3.40 30.95
N GLN A 256 -20.73 3.96 29.90
CA GLN A 256 -21.40 4.77 28.90
C GLN A 256 -20.73 4.61 27.53
N PHE A 257 -21.50 4.77 26.46
CA PHE A 257 -20.99 4.73 25.10
C PHE A 257 -20.21 6.02 24.76
N ASN A 258 -19.26 5.90 23.84
CA ASN A 258 -18.47 7.05 23.41
C ASN A 258 -19.31 8.05 22.57
N PRO A 259 -18.81 9.27 22.29
CA PRO A 259 -19.58 10.29 21.57
C PRO A 259 -20.06 9.85 20.17
N ILE A 260 -19.20 9.15 19.42
CA ILE A 260 -19.55 8.63 18.07
C ILE A 260 -20.69 7.61 18.18
N GLN A 261 -20.54 6.62 19.06
CA GLN A 261 -21.55 5.61 19.34
C GLN A 261 -22.87 6.25 19.79
N THR A 262 -22.82 7.28 20.63
CA THR A 262 -23.98 8.04 21.11
C THR A 262 -24.73 8.72 19.96
N GLN A 263 -24.01 9.40 19.05
CA GLN A 263 -24.62 10.12 17.93
C GLN A 263 -25.25 9.17 16.91
N VAL A 264 -24.63 8.02 16.62
CA VAL A 264 -25.16 7.04 15.66
C VAL A 264 -26.25 6.13 16.24
N PHE A 265 -26.33 6.03 17.57
CA PHE A 265 -27.18 5.04 18.26
C PHE A 265 -28.63 5.07 17.78
N ASN A 266 -29.24 6.25 17.66
CA ASN A 266 -30.65 6.34 17.27
C ASN A 266 -30.89 5.82 15.84
N ALA A 267 -29.99 6.12 14.90
CA ALA A 267 -30.09 5.64 13.53
C ALA A 267 -29.88 4.12 13.45
N VAL A 268 -28.94 3.57 14.22
CA VAL A 268 -28.62 2.13 14.14
C VAL A 268 -29.59 1.28 14.95
N TYR A 269 -29.91 1.67 16.18
CA TYR A 269 -30.71 0.87 17.11
C TYR A 269 -32.23 1.09 16.97
N ASN A 270 -32.68 2.31 16.63
CA ASN A 270 -34.12 2.63 16.59
C ASN A 270 -34.69 2.73 15.17
N SER A 271 -33.86 2.74 14.12
CA SER A 271 -34.30 2.75 12.71
C SER A 271 -33.99 1.42 12.00
N GLU A 272 -34.55 1.25 10.80
CA GLU A 272 -34.29 0.11 9.90
C GLU A 272 -33.52 0.51 8.64
N ASP A 273 -33.09 1.76 8.56
CA ASP A 273 -32.39 2.28 7.39
C ASP A 273 -31.02 1.62 7.23
N ASN A 274 -30.52 1.65 5.99
CA ASN A 274 -29.11 1.38 5.73
C ASN A 274 -28.28 2.54 6.28
N VAL A 275 -27.29 2.23 7.11
CA VAL A 275 -26.48 3.24 7.82
C VAL A 275 -25.03 3.11 7.39
N PHE A 276 -24.41 4.24 7.11
CA PHE A 276 -22.97 4.34 6.89
C PHE A 276 -22.32 5.06 8.07
N VAL A 277 -21.24 4.50 8.61
CA VAL A 277 -20.40 5.12 9.63
C VAL A 277 -18.94 5.09 9.19
N GLY A 278 -18.46 6.26 8.74
CA GLY A 278 -17.06 6.59 8.54
C GLY A 278 -16.46 7.12 9.85
N ALA A 279 -15.54 6.42 10.50
CA ALA A 279 -14.88 6.88 11.72
C ALA A 279 -13.54 6.18 11.92
N PRO A 280 -12.48 6.88 12.36
CA PRO A 280 -11.12 6.32 12.41
C PRO A 280 -11.03 5.04 13.25
N THR A 281 -10.11 4.13 12.90
CA THR A 281 -9.80 2.94 13.70
C THR A 281 -9.55 3.28 15.18
N GLY A 282 -10.22 2.52 16.05
CA GLY A 282 -10.25 2.77 17.50
C GLY A 282 -11.48 3.54 17.99
N SER A 283 -12.37 3.99 17.10
CA SER A 283 -13.63 4.68 17.48
C SER A 283 -14.74 3.75 17.99
N GLY A 284 -14.49 2.43 18.08
CA GLY A 284 -15.48 1.46 18.55
C GLY A 284 -16.57 1.14 17.53
N LYS A 285 -16.22 1.10 16.22
CA LYS A 285 -17.13 0.75 15.12
C LYS A 285 -17.78 -0.64 15.28
N THR A 286 -17.04 -1.60 15.84
CA THR A 286 -17.58 -2.94 16.13
C THR A 286 -18.78 -2.89 17.08
N THR A 287 -18.78 -2.02 18.09
CA THR A 287 -19.95 -1.84 18.98
C THR A 287 -21.14 -1.24 18.25
N ILE A 288 -20.90 -0.42 17.21
CA ILE A 288 -21.96 0.10 16.35
C ILE A 288 -22.59 -1.05 15.54
N ALA A 289 -21.79 -1.97 15.01
CA ALA A 289 -22.31 -3.20 14.40
C ALA A 289 -23.13 -4.03 15.40
N GLU A 290 -22.68 -4.13 16.65
CA GLU A 290 -23.40 -4.84 17.72
C GLU A 290 -24.78 -4.23 18.00
N PHE A 291 -24.95 -2.90 17.94
CA PHE A 291 -26.29 -2.29 18.04
C PHE A 291 -27.25 -2.81 16.98
N ALA A 292 -26.79 -2.96 15.73
CA ALA A 292 -27.63 -3.48 14.65
C ALA A 292 -27.99 -4.96 14.89
N VAL A 293 -27.05 -5.76 15.40
CA VAL A 293 -27.28 -7.16 15.77
C VAL A 293 -28.32 -7.25 16.89
N LEU A 294 -28.17 -6.47 17.96
CA LEU A 294 -29.09 -6.46 19.10
C LEU A 294 -30.50 -6.04 18.68
N ARG A 295 -30.61 -5.00 17.84
CA ARG A 295 -31.89 -4.56 17.26
C ARG A 295 -32.55 -5.69 16.47
N MET A 296 -31.80 -6.38 15.61
CA MET A 296 -32.30 -7.49 14.82
C MET A 296 -32.75 -8.68 15.70
N LEU A 297 -32.01 -9.00 16.77
CA LEU A 297 -32.41 -10.04 17.72
C LEU A 297 -33.69 -9.68 18.48
N GLN A 298 -33.89 -8.39 18.78
CA GLN A 298 -35.11 -7.89 19.42
C GLN A 298 -36.34 -8.04 18.51
N GLN A 299 -36.19 -7.77 17.21
CA GLN A 299 -37.29 -7.86 16.23
C GLN A 299 -37.58 -9.29 15.80
N ASN A 300 -36.53 -10.07 15.56
CA ASN A 300 -36.63 -11.45 15.13
C ASN A 300 -35.53 -12.29 15.79
N PRO A 301 -35.85 -13.06 16.84
CA PRO A 301 -34.89 -13.93 17.51
C PRO A 301 -34.26 -14.99 16.59
N HIS A 302 -34.93 -15.34 15.48
CA HIS A 302 -34.42 -16.29 14.47
C HIS A 302 -33.84 -15.60 13.23
N GLY A 303 -33.66 -14.28 13.29
CA GLY A 303 -33.04 -13.51 12.22
C GLY A 303 -31.59 -13.92 11.98
N ARG A 304 -31.13 -13.65 10.76
CA ARG A 304 -29.77 -13.97 10.33
C ARG A 304 -28.99 -12.73 9.97
N VAL A 305 -27.79 -12.68 10.52
CA VAL A 305 -26.78 -11.66 10.30
C VAL A 305 -25.60 -12.26 9.58
N VAL A 306 -25.11 -11.55 8.58
CA VAL A 306 -23.78 -11.77 8.04
C VAL A 306 -22.92 -10.57 8.40
N TYR A 307 -21.80 -10.83 9.07
CA TYR A 307 -20.78 -9.84 9.37
C TYR A 307 -19.56 -10.15 8.51
N LEU A 308 -19.27 -9.23 7.60
CA LEU A 308 -18.26 -9.33 6.57
C LEU A 308 -17.05 -8.46 6.92
N VAL A 309 -15.86 -9.05 6.84
CA VAL A 309 -14.58 -8.35 6.92
C VAL A 309 -13.70 -8.75 5.75
N SER A 310 -12.71 -7.94 5.37
CA SER A 310 -11.80 -8.34 4.28
C SER A 310 -10.76 -9.37 4.73
N ARG A 311 -10.24 -9.26 5.95
CA ARG A 311 -9.11 -10.07 6.43
C ARG A 311 -9.56 -11.22 7.33
N ASP A 312 -9.05 -12.43 7.08
CA ASP A 312 -9.40 -13.62 7.89
C ASP A 312 -8.94 -13.50 9.35
N ALA A 313 -7.80 -12.83 9.58
CA ALA A 313 -7.30 -12.59 10.94
C ALA A 313 -8.28 -11.74 11.78
N LEU A 314 -8.90 -10.72 11.17
CA LEU A 314 -9.98 -9.96 11.82
C LEU A 314 -11.22 -10.81 12.04
N ALA A 315 -11.57 -11.67 11.08
CA ALA A 315 -12.73 -12.55 11.19
C ALA A 315 -12.59 -13.50 12.40
N GLU A 316 -11.38 -14.00 12.67
CA GLU A 316 -11.11 -14.82 13.86
C GLU A 316 -11.28 -14.03 15.16
N LEU A 317 -10.73 -12.82 15.24
CA LEU A 317 -10.85 -11.97 16.43
C LEU A 317 -12.32 -11.65 16.75
N ILE A 318 -13.09 -11.25 15.74
CA ILE A 318 -14.51 -10.96 15.89
C ILE A 318 -15.29 -12.23 16.24
N PHE A 319 -14.98 -13.36 15.61
CA PHE A 319 -15.62 -14.63 15.95
C PHE A 319 -15.40 -15.00 17.41
N MET A 320 -14.17 -14.87 17.93
CA MET A 320 -13.87 -15.18 19.34
C MET A 320 -14.66 -14.27 20.29
N ASP A 321 -14.65 -12.95 20.07
CA ASP A 321 -15.39 -11.99 20.92
C ASP A 321 -16.91 -12.21 20.84
N TRP A 322 -17.46 -12.39 19.64
CA TRP A 322 -18.89 -12.58 19.44
C TRP A 322 -19.38 -13.96 19.88
N HIS A 323 -18.55 -15.00 19.77
CA HIS A 323 -18.89 -16.32 20.31
C HIS A 323 -19.02 -16.28 21.84
N GLN A 324 -18.15 -15.51 22.52
CA GLN A 324 -18.29 -15.28 23.95
C GLN A 324 -19.53 -14.43 24.27
N LYS A 325 -19.66 -13.24 23.65
CA LYS A 325 -20.77 -12.30 23.92
C LYS A 325 -22.15 -12.85 23.52
N PHE A 326 -22.35 -13.16 22.25
CA PHE A 326 -23.67 -13.56 21.74
C PHE A 326 -23.90 -15.06 21.90
N GLY A 327 -22.84 -15.87 21.78
CA GLY A 327 -22.94 -17.32 21.88
C GLY A 327 -23.23 -17.81 23.29
N GLN A 328 -22.35 -17.49 24.24
CA GLN A 328 -22.44 -17.98 25.60
C GLN A 328 -23.48 -17.21 26.43
N ASN A 329 -23.53 -15.88 26.33
CA ASN A 329 -24.41 -15.08 27.22
C ASN A 329 -25.85 -14.95 26.68
N LEU A 330 -26.03 -14.84 25.35
CA LEU A 330 -27.37 -14.74 24.75
C LEU A 330 -27.92 -16.07 24.20
N GLY A 331 -27.08 -17.10 24.06
CA GLY A 331 -27.47 -18.40 23.50
C GLY A 331 -27.62 -18.40 21.97
N CYS A 332 -27.07 -17.40 21.29
CA CYS A 332 -27.12 -17.29 19.83
C CYS A 332 -26.15 -18.26 19.16
N LYS A 333 -26.49 -18.76 17.97
CA LYS A 333 -25.57 -19.60 17.18
C LYS A 333 -24.64 -18.74 16.35
N VAL A 334 -23.46 -18.44 16.89
CA VAL A 334 -22.38 -17.74 16.18
C VAL A 334 -21.50 -18.73 15.45
N VAL A 335 -21.28 -18.53 14.15
CA VAL A 335 -20.47 -19.41 13.28
C VAL A 335 -19.48 -18.59 12.46
N LYS A 336 -18.28 -19.14 12.23
CA LYS A 336 -17.28 -18.59 11.30
C LYS A 336 -17.22 -19.48 10.05
N LEU A 337 -17.19 -18.88 8.88
CA LEU A 337 -17.02 -19.64 7.63
C LEU A 337 -15.58 -20.12 7.43
N THR A 338 -15.46 -21.32 6.89
CA THR A 338 -14.20 -22.06 6.75
C THR A 338 -13.57 -21.91 5.37
N GLY A 339 -14.37 -21.64 4.34
CA GLY A 339 -13.96 -21.67 2.94
C GLY A 339 -14.30 -22.99 2.24
N GLU A 340 -14.71 -24.02 2.99
CA GLU A 340 -15.20 -25.27 2.42
C GLU A 340 -16.72 -25.21 2.20
N THR A 341 -17.14 -25.14 0.92
CA THR A 341 -18.54 -24.97 0.52
C THR A 341 -19.51 -25.94 1.21
N GLY A 342 -19.16 -27.23 1.31
CA GLY A 342 -20.04 -28.25 1.91
C GLY A 342 -20.26 -28.05 3.41
N THR A 343 -19.23 -27.60 4.13
CA THR A 343 -19.26 -27.29 5.56
C THR A 343 -19.97 -25.97 5.79
N ASP A 344 -19.64 -24.95 5.00
CA ASP A 344 -20.18 -23.60 5.13
C ASP A 344 -21.70 -23.56 4.87
N LEU A 345 -22.22 -24.34 3.91
CA LEU A 345 -23.66 -24.47 3.71
C LEU A 345 -24.40 -24.99 4.95
N LYS A 346 -23.77 -25.90 5.72
CA LYS A 346 -24.32 -26.41 6.98
C LYS A 346 -24.20 -25.36 8.10
N LEU A 347 -23.12 -24.58 8.12
CA LEU A 347 -22.91 -23.51 9.09
C LEU A 347 -23.95 -22.40 8.91
N ILE A 348 -24.16 -21.90 7.69
CA ILE A 348 -25.17 -20.86 7.39
C ILE A 348 -26.58 -21.35 7.73
N ALA A 349 -26.89 -22.63 7.51
CA ALA A 349 -28.21 -23.18 7.84
C ALA A 349 -28.48 -23.17 9.35
N LYS A 350 -27.44 -23.29 10.19
CA LYS A 350 -27.53 -23.36 11.65
C LYS A 350 -27.29 -22.02 12.35
N GLY A 351 -26.45 -21.17 11.78
CA GLY A 351 -26.00 -19.92 12.37
C GLY A 351 -27.08 -18.83 12.32
N GLN A 352 -27.17 -18.06 13.41
CA GLN A 352 -27.88 -16.78 13.45
C GLN A 352 -26.92 -15.63 13.13
N ILE A 353 -25.67 -15.72 13.58
CA ILE A 353 -24.63 -14.73 13.32
C ILE A 353 -23.50 -15.42 12.59
N ILE A 354 -23.23 -14.97 11.36
CA ILE A 354 -22.26 -15.58 10.45
C ILE A 354 -21.12 -14.60 10.23
N VAL A 355 -19.93 -14.94 10.72
CA VAL A 355 -18.70 -14.17 10.52
C VAL A 355 -17.96 -14.74 9.32
N THR A 356 -17.60 -13.90 8.35
CA THR A 356 -16.98 -14.35 7.08
C THR A 356 -16.06 -13.31 6.46
N THR A 357 -15.20 -13.77 5.56
CA THR A 357 -14.45 -12.92 4.63
C THR A 357 -15.18 -12.75 3.29
N ALA A 358 -14.76 -11.75 2.51
CA ALA A 358 -15.27 -11.47 1.16
C ALA A 358 -15.23 -12.71 0.25
N ASP A 359 -14.08 -13.36 0.14
CA ASP A 359 -13.89 -14.53 -0.74
C ASP A 359 -14.81 -15.69 -0.35
N LYS A 360 -14.84 -16.04 0.94
CA LYS A 360 -15.69 -17.12 1.46
C LYS A 360 -17.17 -16.86 1.20
N TRP A 361 -17.59 -15.60 1.34
CA TRP A 361 -18.98 -15.22 1.07
C TRP A 361 -19.31 -15.14 -0.42
N ASP A 362 -18.35 -14.80 -1.28
CA ASP A 362 -18.54 -14.76 -2.73
C ASP A 362 -18.95 -16.14 -3.27
N ILE A 363 -18.22 -17.20 -2.90
CA ILE A 363 -18.53 -18.60 -3.26
C ILE A 363 -19.98 -18.98 -2.92
N LEU A 364 -20.44 -18.53 -1.76
CA LEU A 364 -21.76 -18.85 -1.23
C LEU A 364 -22.87 -18.01 -1.86
N SER A 365 -22.59 -16.73 -2.12
CA SER A 365 -23.56 -15.78 -2.65
C SER A 365 -23.71 -15.86 -4.16
N ARG A 366 -22.73 -16.36 -4.94
CA ARG A 366 -22.87 -16.59 -6.40
C ARG A 366 -24.15 -17.38 -6.73
N ARG A 367 -24.43 -18.49 -6.04
CA ARG A 367 -25.66 -19.31 -6.25
C ARG A 367 -26.84 -18.92 -5.36
N TRP A 368 -26.99 -17.63 -5.04
CA TRP A 368 -28.05 -17.13 -4.16
C TRP A 368 -29.45 -17.53 -4.63
N LYS A 369 -29.72 -17.60 -5.94
CA LYS A 369 -31.03 -18.03 -6.50
C LYS A 369 -31.47 -19.42 -6.02
N GLN A 370 -30.51 -20.33 -5.84
CA GLN A 370 -30.77 -21.71 -5.37
C GLN A 370 -30.72 -21.82 -3.84
N ARG A 371 -30.12 -20.83 -3.17
CA ARG A 371 -29.79 -20.89 -1.74
C ARG A 371 -30.70 -19.96 -0.94
N LYS A 372 -31.84 -20.48 -0.47
CA LYS A 372 -32.79 -19.76 0.40
C LYS A 372 -32.13 -19.15 1.65
N ASN A 373 -31.11 -19.83 2.18
CA ASN A 373 -30.38 -19.36 3.35
C ASN A 373 -29.61 -18.04 3.12
N VAL A 374 -29.25 -17.73 1.87
CA VAL A 374 -28.63 -16.46 1.46
C VAL A 374 -29.71 -15.40 1.23
N GLN A 375 -30.83 -15.76 0.62
CA GLN A 375 -31.96 -14.84 0.39
C GLN A 375 -32.61 -14.36 1.70
N ASN A 376 -32.63 -15.20 2.74
CA ASN A 376 -33.32 -14.93 4.01
C ASN A 376 -32.48 -14.13 5.03
N ILE A 377 -31.35 -13.55 4.61
CA ILE A 377 -30.55 -12.66 5.47
C ILE A 377 -31.35 -11.38 5.73
N GLN A 378 -31.36 -10.92 6.98
CA GLN A 378 -32.06 -9.69 7.37
C GLN A 378 -31.10 -8.52 7.58
N LEU A 379 -29.88 -8.80 8.04
CA LEU A 379 -28.86 -7.81 8.33
C LEU A 379 -27.53 -8.23 7.69
N PHE A 380 -26.95 -7.32 6.93
CA PHE A 380 -25.66 -7.48 6.29
C PHE A 380 -24.74 -6.35 6.77
N ILE A 381 -23.72 -6.70 7.55
CA ILE A 381 -22.77 -5.75 8.11
C ILE A 381 -21.46 -5.92 7.35
N VAL A 382 -20.89 -4.82 6.90
CA VAL A 382 -19.59 -4.80 6.25
C VAL A 382 -18.67 -3.86 7.01
N ASP A 383 -17.57 -4.40 7.50
CA ASP A 383 -16.55 -3.65 8.22
C ASP A 383 -15.31 -3.41 7.36
N GLU A 384 -14.57 -2.36 7.69
CA GLU A 384 -13.32 -1.96 7.03
C GLU A 384 -13.48 -1.76 5.50
N LEU A 385 -14.60 -1.16 5.07
CA LEU A 385 -14.95 -0.93 3.65
C LEU A 385 -13.89 -0.13 2.87
N GLN A 386 -13.02 0.63 3.54
CA GLN A 386 -11.92 1.31 2.90
C GLN A 386 -10.93 0.36 2.18
N LEU A 387 -10.96 -0.94 2.51
CA LEU A 387 -10.16 -1.97 1.85
C LEU A 387 -10.61 -2.30 0.41
N ILE A 388 -11.73 -1.72 -0.07
CA ILE A 388 -12.13 -1.78 -1.49
C ILE A 388 -11.03 -1.23 -2.42
N GLY A 389 -10.25 -0.26 -1.95
CA GLY A 389 -9.11 0.29 -2.71
C GLY A 389 -7.88 -0.60 -2.77
N GLY A 390 -7.90 -1.78 -2.12
CA GLY A 390 -6.78 -2.73 -2.12
C GLY A 390 -6.93 -3.85 -3.15
N GLU A 391 -5.97 -4.77 -3.15
CA GLU A 391 -5.91 -5.91 -4.09
C GLU A 391 -7.09 -6.90 -3.93
N GLU A 392 -7.54 -7.13 -2.69
CA GLU A 392 -8.70 -7.98 -2.35
C GLU A 392 -10.04 -7.20 -2.46
N GLY A 393 -9.97 -5.91 -2.76
CA GLY A 393 -11.11 -5.00 -2.82
C GLY A 393 -12.19 -5.35 -3.85
N PRO A 394 -11.86 -5.82 -5.08
CA PRO A 394 -12.87 -6.17 -6.09
C PRO A 394 -13.89 -7.21 -5.61
N VAL A 395 -13.46 -8.22 -4.85
CA VAL A 395 -14.35 -9.27 -4.33
C VAL A 395 -15.29 -8.70 -3.28
N LEU A 396 -14.79 -7.84 -2.38
CA LEU A 396 -15.59 -7.14 -1.38
C LEU A 396 -16.67 -6.27 -2.04
N GLU A 397 -16.29 -5.53 -3.08
CA GLU A 397 -17.21 -4.70 -3.86
C GLU A 397 -18.30 -5.54 -4.53
N VAL A 398 -17.93 -6.64 -5.19
CA VAL A 398 -18.89 -7.52 -5.88
C VAL A 398 -19.88 -8.14 -4.90
N VAL A 399 -19.39 -8.62 -3.75
CA VAL A 399 -20.25 -9.19 -2.71
C VAL A 399 -21.27 -8.16 -2.20
N CYS A 400 -20.84 -6.94 -1.90
CA CYS A 400 -21.73 -5.88 -1.43
C CYS A 400 -22.76 -5.47 -2.50
N SER A 401 -22.32 -5.35 -3.75
CA SER A 401 -23.18 -5.05 -4.90
C SER A 401 -24.22 -6.15 -5.10
N ARG A 402 -23.80 -7.42 -4.98
CA ARG A 402 -24.69 -8.58 -5.07
C ARG A 402 -25.72 -8.58 -3.94
N MET A 403 -25.35 -8.25 -2.71
CA MET A 403 -26.31 -8.20 -1.60
C MET A 403 -27.39 -7.14 -1.81
N ARG A 404 -27.03 -5.97 -2.38
CA ARG A 404 -28.01 -4.97 -2.80
C ARG A 404 -28.91 -5.46 -3.93
N TYR A 405 -28.32 -6.08 -4.94
CA TYR A 405 -29.06 -6.65 -6.06
C TYR A 405 -30.05 -7.72 -5.57
N ILE A 406 -29.62 -8.64 -4.71
CA ILE A 406 -30.48 -9.64 -4.08
C ILE A 406 -31.63 -8.97 -3.35
N SER A 407 -31.34 -7.97 -2.50
CA SER A 407 -32.38 -7.25 -1.75
C SER A 407 -33.43 -6.61 -2.67
N SER A 408 -33.01 -6.09 -3.82
CA SER A 408 -33.91 -5.53 -4.83
C SER A 408 -34.76 -6.60 -5.53
N GLN A 409 -34.19 -7.78 -5.80
CA GLN A 409 -34.87 -8.86 -6.52
C GLN A 409 -35.88 -9.63 -5.65
N ILE A 410 -35.62 -9.77 -4.35
CA ILE A 410 -36.51 -10.48 -3.42
C ILE A 410 -37.64 -9.61 -2.87
N GLU A 411 -37.69 -8.32 -3.24
CA GLU A 411 -38.63 -7.30 -2.74
C GLU A 411 -38.69 -7.23 -1.19
N LYS A 412 -37.60 -7.63 -0.54
CA LYS A 412 -37.44 -7.60 0.91
C LYS A 412 -36.14 -6.85 1.21
N GLN A 413 -36.25 -5.83 2.05
CA GLN A 413 -35.11 -5.03 2.43
C GLN A 413 -34.15 -5.86 3.30
N ILE A 414 -32.94 -6.06 2.79
CA ILE A 414 -31.80 -6.53 3.59
C ILE A 414 -31.14 -5.26 4.13
N ARG A 415 -31.17 -5.08 5.44
CA ARG A 415 -30.56 -3.91 6.08
C ARG A 415 -29.04 -4.00 5.95
N ILE A 416 -28.41 -2.95 5.45
CA ILE A 416 -26.95 -2.87 5.28
C ILE A 416 -26.37 -1.88 6.29
N ILE A 417 -25.40 -2.32 7.08
CA ILE A 417 -24.60 -1.46 7.95
C ILE A 417 -23.17 -1.45 7.44
N ALA A 418 -22.70 -0.27 7.08
CA ALA A 418 -21.43 -0.05 6.41
C ALA A 418 -20.49 0.72 7.34
N LEU A 419 -19.39 0.08 7.74
CA LEU A 419 -18.39 0.66 8.63
C LEU A 419 -17.09 0.87 7.85
N SER A 420 -16.49 2.06 7.97
CA SER A 420 -15.33 2.45 7.17
C SER A 420 -14.50 3.54 7.84
N ASP A 421 -13.29 3.77 7.34
CA ASP A 421 -12.47 4.98 7.57
C ASP A 421 -12.45 5.90 6.34
N ALA A 422 -13.12 5.51 5.26
CA ALA A 422 -13.13 6.19 3.98
C ALA A 422 -14.42 6.96 3.69
N ARG A 423 -14.37 7.77 2.63
CA ARG A 423 -15.48 8.62 2.14
C ARG A 423 -16.24 7.93 1.00
N ASP A 424 -17.38 8.50 0.62
CA ASP A 424 -18.07 8.26 -0.66
C ASP A 424 -18.61 6.84 -0.95
N VAL A 425 -18.67 5.96 0.04
CA VAL A 425 -19.21 4.59 -0.11
C VAL A 425 -20.74 4.52 0.14
N ALA A 426 -21.28 5.51 0.86
CA ALA A 426 -22.64 5.49 1.40
C ALA A 426 -23.73 5.42 0.32
N GLN A 427 -23.63 6.26 -0.72
CA GLN A 427 -24.62 6.32 -1.80
C GLN A 427 -24.67 5.00 -2.59
N TRP A 428 -23.51 4.38 -2.82
CA TRP A 428 -23.46 3.06 -3.43
C TRP A 428 -24.18 2.01 -2.59
N LEU A 429 -24.14 2.07 -1.26
CA LEU A 429 -24.85 1.11 -0.40
C LEU A 429 -26.33 1.45 -0.15
N GLY A 430 -26.85 2.49 -0.79
CA GLY A 430 -28.23 2.96 -0.62
C GLY A 430 -28.48 3.56 0.77
N CYS A 431 -27.45 4.09 1.42
CA CYS A 431 -27.60 4.81 2.68
C CYS A 431 -28.15 6.21 2.41
N ASN A 432 -29.16 6.64 3.17
CA ASN A 432 -29.69 7.99 3.06
C ASN A 432 -28.70 9.00 3.69
N VAL A 433 -28.64 10.22 3.14
CA VAL A 433 -27.74 11.30 3.58
C VAL A 433 -27.92 11.61 5.07
N ASN A 434 -29.16 11.55 5.58
CA ASN A 434 -29.46 11.81 7.00
C ASN A 434 -28.92 10.74 7.97
N VAL A 435 -28.64 9.54 7.46
CA VAL A 435 -28.11 8.39 8.23
C VAL A 435 -26.72 7.99 7.71
N THR A 436 -26.02 8.95 7.10
CA THR A 436 -24.64 8.82 6.67
C THR A 436 -23.76 9.66 7.59
N PHE A 437 -23.04 9.00 8.48
CA PHE A 437 -22.14 9.64 9.44
C PHE A 437 -20.71 9.46 8.94
N ASN A 438 -20.06 10.53 8.47
CA ASN A 438 -18.67 10.50 8.03
C ASN A 438 -17.83 11.45 8.87
N PHE A 439 -17.28 10.91 9.95
CA PHE A 439 -16.51 11.65 10.93
C PHE A 439 -15.06 11.88 10.49
N TYR A 440 -14.49 13.00 10.92
CA TYR A 440 -13.10 13.35 10.61
C TYR A 440 -12.11 12.55 11.49
N PRO A 441 -10.89 12.21 11.03
CA PRO A 441 -9.93 11.43 11.82
C PRO A 441 -9.58 12.04 13.19
N SER A 442 -9.71 13.36 13.35
CA SER A 442 -9.45 14.05 14.62
C SER A 442 -10.47 13.79 15.72
N VAL A 443 -11.67 13.30 15.40
CA VAL A 443 -12.75 13.07 16.40
C VAL A 443 -12.63 11.73 17.12
N ARG A 444 -11.45 11.12 17.09
CA ARG A 444 -11.15 9.87 17.78
C ARG A 444 -11.44 10.03 19.28
N PRO A 445 -12.08 9.04 19.95
CA PRO A 445 -12.38 9.14 21.38
C PRO A 445 -11.16 9.43 22.25
N ILE A 446 -10.00 8.88 21.90
CA ILE A 446 -8.70 9.23 22.48
C ILE A 446 -7.92 10.07 21.47
N PRO A 447 -7.49 11.29 21.82
CA PRO A 447 -6.63 12.10 20.97
C PRO A 447 -5.32 11.38 20.62
N LEU A 448 -4.93 11.43 19.35
CA LEU A 448 -3.70 10.82 18.85
C LEU A 448 -2.66 11.89 18.48
N GLU A 449 -1.49 11.85 19.12
CA GLU A 449 -0.33 12.64 18.73
C GLU A 449 0.53 11.87 17.70
N LEU A 450 0.50 12.31 16.44
CA LEU A 450 1.23 11.69 15.34
C LEU A 450 2.53 12.45 15.01
N HIS A 451 3.67 11.78 15.12
CA HIS A 451 4.98 12.29 14.73
C HIS A 451 5.54 11.56 13.51
N VAL A 452 5.66 12.27 12.39
CA VAL A 452 6.25 11.72 11.15
C VAL A 452 7.71 12.15 11.00
N GLN A 453 8.64 11.20 11.07
CA GLN A 453 10.09 11.40 10.95
C GLN A 453 10.60 10.90 9.59
N GLY A 454 11.20 11.81 8.82
CA GLY A 454 11.78 11.50 7.50
C GLY A 454 13.28 11.22 7.58
N PHE A 455 13.73 10.17 6.90
CA PHE A 455 15.14 9.80 6.78
C PHE A 455 15.62 10.00 5.32
N ASN A 456 16.65 10.83 5.13
CA ASN A 456 17.29 11.10 3.84
C ASN A 456 18.29 10.00 3.43
N ILE A 457 17.89 8.73 3.53
CA ILE A 457 18.74 7.58 3.15
C ILE A 457 17.94 6.69 2.20
N THR A 458 18.38 6.60 0.96
CA THR A 458 17.72 5.82 -0.11
C THR A 458 17.98 4.33 0.05
N HIS A 459 19.21 3.95 0.40
CA HIS A 459 19.57 2.56 0.65
C HIS A 459 18.86 2.01 1.90
N ASN A 460 17.91 1.10 1.68
CA ASN A 460 17.01 0.56 2.71
C ASN A 460 17.76 0.02 3.95
N ALA A 461 18.78 -0.83 3.78
CA ALA A 461 19.47 -1.42 4.92
C ALA A 461 20.21 -0.38 5.79
N SER A 462 20.79 0.66 5.16
CA SER A 462 21.42 1.77 5.88
C SER A 462 20.38 2.64 6.59
N ARG A 463 19.21 2.83 5.97
CA ARG A 463 18.08 3.56 6.55
C ARG A 463 17.54 2.85 7.80
N ILE A 464 17.29 1.55 7.71
CA ILE A 464 16.84 0.71 8.83
C ILE A 464 17.84 0.78 9.99
N ALA A 465 19.14 0.65 9.72
CA ALA A 465 20.17 0.76 10.76
C ALA A 465 20.16 2.15 11.43
N ALA A 466 19.97 3.22 10.66
CA ALA A 466 19.86 4.59 11.17
C ALA A 466 18.57 4.82 12.00
N MET A 467 17.51 4.05 11.77
CA MET A 467 16.25 4.13 12.52
C MET A 467 16.31 3.39 13.88
N SER A 468 17.23 2.45 14.06
CA SER A 468 17.30 1.59 15.26
C SER A 468 17.46 2.37 16.58
N LYS A 469 18.40 3.33 16.67
CA LYS A 469 18.54 4.19 17.86
C LYS A 469 17.35 5.16 18.05
N PRO A 470 16.84 5.84 17.00
CA PRO A 470 15.59 6.60 17.09
C PRO A 470 14.39 5.83 17.65
N VAL A 471 14.24 4.53 17.33
CA VAL A 471 13.15 3.69 17.90
C VAL A 471 13.28 3.64 19.42
N TYR A 472 14.48 3.33 19.95
CA TYR A 472 14.74 3.32 21.38
C TYR A 472 14.52 4.70 22.03
N ASN A 473 15.01 5.77 21.38
CA ASN A 473 14.83 7.14 21.87
C ASN A 473 13.35 7.55 21.89
N ALA A 474 12.55 7.11 20.91
CA ALA A 474 11.12 7.37 20.86
C ALA A 474 10.38 6.62 21.98
N ALA A 475 10.69 5.34 22.19
CA ALA A 475 10.12 4.55 23.28
C ALA A 475 10.40 5.21 24.65
N THR A 476 11.64 5.60 24.91
CA THR A 476 12.05 6.23 26.18
C THR A 476 11.52 7.65 26.36
N LYS A 477 11.44 8.46 25.29
CA LYS A 477 10.94 9.84 25.34
C LYS A 477 9.43 9.92 25.50
N PHE A 478 8.69 9.16 24.68
CA PHE A 478 7.25 9.30 24.58
C PHE A 478 6.50 8.34 25.50
N SER A 479 7.05 7.16 25.79
CA SER A 479 6.38 6.10 26.57
C SER A 479 7.33 5.41 27.56
N PRO A 480 7.87 6.14 28.56
CA PRO A 480 8.89 5.59 29.47
C PRO A 480 8.39 4.39 30.28
N HIS A 481 7.11 4.36 30.66
CA HIS A 481 6.51 3.32 31.52
C HIS A 481 5.26 2.66 30.92
N LYS A 482 4.75 3.17 29.80
CA LYS A 482 3.53 2.64 29.17
C LYS A 482 3.87 1.68 28.02
N PRO A 483 2.94 0.79 27.62
CA PRO A 483 3.21 -0.21 26.59
C PRO A 483 3.49 0.38 25.21
N VAL A 484 4.38 -0.27 24.46
CA VAL A 484 4.85 0.16 23.13
C VAL A 484 4.78 -1.00 22.13
N ILE A 485 4.16 -0.75 20.98
CA ILE A 485 4.23 -1.66 19.82
C ILE A 485 5.16 -1.06 18.76
N VAL A 486 6.13 -1.84 18.28
CA VAL A 486 7.03 -1.45 17.19
C VAL A 486 6.75 -2.30 15.95
N PHE A 487 6.21 -1.71 14.89
CA PHE A 487 5.99 -2.39 13.61
C PHE A 487 7.25 -2.38 12.74
N VAL A 488 7.55 -3.52 12.12
CA VAL A 488 8.73 -3.73 11.26
C VAL A 488 8.39 -4.48 9.96
N SER A 489 9.24 -4.35 8.95
CA SER A 489 9.01 -4.90 7.61
C SER A 489 9.21 -6.40 7.41
N SER A 490 9.94 -7.09 8.30
CA SER A 490 10.25 -8.52 8.10
C SER A 490 10.49 -9.26 9.41
N ARG A 491 10.34 -10.60 9.37
CA ARG A 491 10.63 -11.49 10.52
C ARG A 491 12.04 -11.31 11.08
N LYS A 492 13.02 -11.24 10.18
CA LYS A 492 14.43 -11.05 10.56
C LYS A 492 14.61 -9.72 11.27
N LEU A 493 13.98 -8.66 10.77
CA LEU A 493 14.04 -7.35 11.39
C LEU A 493 13.37 -7.33 12.76
N GLY A 494 12.23 -8.02 12.95
CA GLY A 494 11.56 -8.08 14.25
C GLY A 494 12.45 -8.59 15.38
N ARG A 495 13.17 -9.68 15.12
CA ARG A 495 14.15 -10.22 16.07
C ARG A 495 15.34 -9.29 16.28
N LEU A 496 15.88 -8.70 15.21
CA LEU A 496 17.05 -7.81 15.31
C LEU A 496 16.72 -6.52 16.07
N THR A 497 15.58 -5.89 15.77
CA THR A 497 15.14 -4.67 16.45
C THR A 497 14.89 -4.92 17.94
N ALA A 498 14.33 -6.07 18.33
CA ALA A 498 14.19 -6.42 19.75
C ALA A 498 15.55 -6.51 20.47
N ILE A 499 16.55 -7.15 19.83
CA ILE A 499 17.92 -7.25 20.35
C ILE A 499 18.59 -5.87 20.42
N ASP A 500 18.42 -5.04 19.39
CA ASP A 500 18.99 -3.69 19.35
C ASP A 500 18.43 -2.81 20.48
N ILE A 501 17.11 -2.85 20.72
CA ILE A 501 16.46 -2.13 21.83
C ILE A 501 17.10 -2.52 23.16
N LEU A 502 17.30 -3.82 23.40
CA LEU A 502 17.94 -4.33 24.61
C LEU A 502 19.42 -3.92 24.71
N THR A 503 20.12 -3.90 23.58
CA THR A 503 21.52 -3.47 23.51
C THR A 503 21.66 -1.99 23.86
N TYR A 504 20.75 -1.13 23.40
CA TYR A 504 20.73 0.28 23.80
C TYR A 504 20.30 0.46 25.25
N CYS A 505 19.39 -0.37 25.75
CA CYS A 505 19.00 -0.39 27.16
C CYS A 505 20.20 -0.71 28.07
N ALA A 506 21.02 -1.68 27.65
CA ALA A 506 22.27 -2.04 28.33
C ALA A 506 23.30 -0.90 28.27
N ALA A 507 23.42 -0.22 27.12
CA ALA A 507 24.31 0.93 26.95
C ALA A 507 23.93 2.11 27.86
N ASP A 508 22.64 2.29 28.14
CA ASP A 508 22.12 3.30 29.08
C ASP A 508 22.16 2.83 30.55
N ALA A 509 22.75 1.67 30.83
CA ALA A 509 22.85 1.03 32.16
C ALA A 509 21.49 0.77 32.85
N GLN A 510 20.44 0.51 32.07
CA GLN A 510 19.08 0.26 32.57
C GLN A 510 18.49 -1.06 32.01
N LEU A 511 19.25 -2.15 32.05
CA LEU A 511 18.93 -3.45 31.43
C LEU A 511 17.45 -3.90 31.57
N ASN A 512 16.85 -3.78 32.76
CA ASN A 512 15.50 -4.28 33.05
C ASN A 512 14.41 -3.20 32.98
N ARG A 513 14.66 -2.06 32.32
CA ARG A 513 13.73 -0.91 32.29
C ARG A 513 12.33 -1.27 31.80
N PHE A 514 12.26 -2.16 30.82
CA PHE A 514 11.01 -2.55 30.14
C PHE A 514 10.35 -3.80 30.76
N PHE A 515 10.95 -4.33 31.82
CA PHE A 515 10.46 -5.47 32.56
C PHE A 515 9.72 -4.98 33.80
N GLN A 516 8.38 -5.10 33.80
CA GLN A 516 7.51 -4.57 34.86
C GLN A 516 6.94 -5.68 35.76
N ALA A 517 7.54 -6.87 35.73
CA ALA A 517 7.14 -8.03 36.50
C ALA A 517 8.33 -8.66 37.25
N GLU A 518 8.05 -9.63 38.12
CA GLU A 518 9.10 -10.44 38.74
C GLU A 518 9.48 -11.63 37.85
N GLU A 519 10.76 -12.00 37.86
CA GLU A 519 11.26 -13.11 37.04
C GLU A 519 10.58 -14.44 37.40
N GLU A 520 10.17 -14.61 38.66
CA GLU A 520 9.49 -15.81 39.14
C GLU A 520 8.10 -16.01 38.52
N ASP A 521 7.37 -14.92 38.28
CA ASP A 521 6.02 -14.96 37.70
C ASP A 521 6.02 -15.35 36.22
N ILE A 522 7.11 -15.02 35.51
CA ILE A 522 7.23 -15.24 34.06
C ILE A 522 7.90 -16.57 33.72
N LYS A 523 8.73 -17.14 34.62
CA LYS A 523 9.39 -18.45 34.44
C LYS A 523 8.45 -19.56 33.92
N PRO A 524 7.22 -19.75 34.44
CA PRO A 524 6.31 -20.77 33.94
C PRO A 524 5.94 -20.60 32.47
N PHE A 525 5.84 -19.36 32.00
CA PHE A 525 5.55 -19.04 30.60
C PHE A 525 6.76 -19.31 29.72
N LEU A 526 7.96 -18.87 30.13
CA LEU A 526 9.22 -19.07 29.38
C LEU A 526 9.56 -20.54 29.16
N VAL A 527 9.27 -21.41 30.13
CA VAL A 527 9.51 -22.86 30.00
C VAL A 527 8.68 -23.45 28.86
N ARG A 528 7.45 -22.98 28.67
CA ARG A 528 6.52 -23.47 27.64
C ARG A 528 6.85 -23.00 26.23
N MET A 529 7.63 -21.92 26.11
CA MET A 529 7.93 -21.32 24.81
C MET A 529 8.89 -22.19 23.98
N THR A 530 8.82 -22.07 22.66
CA THR A 530 9.65 -22.85 21.73
C THR A 530 10.87 -22.08 21.24
N ASP A 531 10.71 -20.80 20.91
CA ASP A 531 11.79 -19.95 20.40
C ASP A 531 12.76 -19.55 21.53
N LYS A 532 14.05 -19.85 21.36
CA LYS A 532 15.09 -19.57 22.36
C LYS A 532 15.40 -18.06 22.48
N THR A 533 15.49 -17.36 21.37
CA THR A 533 15.82 -15.93 21.36
C THR A 533 14.67 -15.13 21.96
N LEU A 534 13.43 -15.52 21.68
CA LEU A 534 12.24 -14.88 22.26
C LEU A 534 12.23 -15.03 23.79
N LYS A 535 12.65 -16.18 24.34
CA LYS A 535 12.77 -16.34 25.80
C LYS A 535 13.76 -15.35 26.42
N GLU A 536 14.93 -15.19 25.78
CA GLU A 536 15.97 -14.28 26.24
C GLU A 536 15.49 -12.82 26.21
N THR A 537 14.88 -12.38 25.11
CA THR A 537 14.40 -10.99 25.01
C THR A 537 13.26 -10.73 25.98
N LEU A 538 12.33 -11.68 26.13
CA LEU A 538 11.15 -11.54 26.97
C LEU A 538 11.53 -11.44 28.45
N SER A 539 12.58 -12.15 28.89
CA SER A 539 13.13 -12.04 30.25
C SER A 539 13.66 -10.64 30.61
N LEU A 540 13.89 -9.80 29.59
CA LEU A 540 14.35 -8.41 29.73
C LEU A 540 13.24 -7.39 29.40
N GLY A 541 12.00 -7.85 29.23
CA GLY A 541 10.83 -6.99 29.01
C GLY A 541 10.61 -6.53 27.57
N VAL A 542 11.25 -7.20 26.60
CA VAL A 542 11.04 -6.94 25.17
C VAL A 542 10.66 -8.23 24.45
N ALA A 543 9.49 -8.28 23.84
CA ALA A 543 9.06 -9.42 23.03
C ALA A 543 9.05 -9.08 21.54
N TYR A 544 8.94 -10.10 20.69
CA TYR A 544 8.65 -9.91 19.28
C TYR A 544 7.63 -10.94 18.80
N ILE A 545 6.82 -10.55 17.81
CA ILE A 545 5.80 -11.39 17.18
C ILE A 545 6.00 -11.36 15.67
N HIS A 546 6.05 -12.55 15.09
CA HIS A 546 6.06 -12.74 13.64
C HIS A 546 5.29 -13.99 13.25
N GLU A 547 4.89 -14.10 12.00
CA GLU A 547 4.04 -15.16 11.46
C GLU A 547 4.68 -16.57 11.50
N GLY A 548 6.00 -16.66 11.76
CA GLY A 548 6.69 -17.93 12.01
C GLY A 548 6.63 -18.46 13.45
N LEU A 549 6.03 -17.73 14.40
CA LEU A 549 5.88 -18.21 15.78
C LEU A 549 4.76 -19.24 15.88
N THR A 550 4.85 -20.11 16.89
CA THR A 550 3.76 -21.03 17.22
C THR A 550 2.57 -20.25 17.80
N ALA A 551 1.35 -20.74 17.58
CA ALA A 551 0.15 -20.12 18.14
C ALA A 551 0.16 -20.04 19.68
N SER A 552 0.86 -20.97 20.34
CA SER A 552 1.08 -20.90 21.80
C SER A 552 1.99 -19.74 22.19
N ASP A 553 3.12 -19.56 21.50
CA ASP A 553 4.08 -18.50 21.81
C ASP A 553 3.47 -17.13 21.53
N HIS A 554 2.71 -16.99 20.44
CA HIS A 554 1.95 -15.77 20.13
C HIS A 554 1.01 -15.36 21.26
N ARG A 555 0.15 -16.29 21.72
CA ARG A 555 -0.81 -16.01 22.81
C ARG A 555 -0.13 -15.67 24.12
N ILE A 556 0.99 -16.32 24.44
CA ILE A 556 1.77 -16.02 25.65
C ILE A 556 2.29 -14.58 25.60
N VAL A 557 2.86 -14.16 24.46
CA VAL A 557 3.36 -12.79 24.31
C VAL A 557 2.23 -11.77 24.45
N GLU A 558 1.09 -12.00 23.81
CA GLU A 558 -0.07 -11.10 23.92
C GLU A 558 -0.57 -10.99 25.38
N GLN A 559 -0.69 -12.11 26.09
CA GLN A 559 -1.08 -12.13 27.50
C GLN A 559 -0.09 -11.37 28.41
N LEU A 560 1.21 -11.56 28.19
CA LEU A 560 2.24 -10.88 28.98
C LEU A 560 2.33 -9.38 28.66
N PHE A 561 1.96 -8.98 27.44
CA PHE A 561 1.87 -7.58 27.06
C PHE A 561 0.62 -6.91 27.65
N ASP A 562 -0.56 -7.53 27.53
CA ASP A 562 -1.82 -6.98 28.04
C ASP A 562 -1.84 -6.91 29.58
N SER A 563 -1.17 -7.83 30.27
CA SER A 563 -0.99 -7.76 31.73
C SER A 563 -0.01 -6.68 32.19
N GLY A 564 0.70 -6.04 31.26
CA GLY A 564 1.72 -5.03 31.53
C GLY A 564 3.08 -5.60 31.94
N ALA A 565 3.24 -6.92 32.01
CA ALA A 565 4.50 -7.57 32.40
C ALA A 565 5.65 -7.26 31.43
N VAL A 566 5.32 -7.19 30.13
CA VAL A 566 6.24 -6.82 29.04
C VAL A 566 5.82 -5.46 28.49
N GLN A 567 6.73 -4.49 28.49
CA GLN A 567 6.41 -3.15 28.03
C GLN A 567 6.53 -2.97 26.51
N ILE A 568 7.46 -3.66 25.84
CA ILE A 568 7.70 -3.47 24.40
C ILE A 568 7.47 -4.76 23.63
N VAL A 569 6.70 -4.69 22.55
CA VAL A 569 6.56 -5.78 21.59
C VAL A 569 6.86 -5.32 20.17
N VAL A 570 7.75 -6.04 19.48
CA VAL A 570 8.11 -5.78 18.09
C VAL A 570 7.32 -6.71 17.18
N VAL A 571 6.49 -6.17 16.28
CA VAL A 571 5.56 -6.95 15.47
C VAL A 571 5.86 -6.79 13.98
N THR A 572 5.81 -7.89 13.22
CA THR A 572 5.90 -7.81 11.75
C THR A 572 4.66 -7.18 11.14
N ARG A 573 4.85 -6.42 10.05
CA ARG A 573 3.76 -5.70 9.37
C ARG A 573 2.56 -6.58 9.01
N ASP A 574 2.79 -7.85 8.66
CA ASP A 574 1.77 -8.78 8.17
C ASP A 574 0.74 -9.12 9.25
N LEU A 575 1.08 -8.90 10.52
CA LEU A 575 0.22 -9.18 11.66
C LEU A 575 -0.62 -7.98 12.12
N CYS A 576 -0.47 -6.78 11.52
CA CYS A 576 -1.18 -5.59 11.99
C CYS A 576 -2.72 -5.75 12.08
N TRP A 577 -3.30 -6.59 11.23
CA TRP A 577 -4.72 -6.94 11.22
C TRP A 577 -5.10 -8.05 12.21
N GLY A 578 -4.15 -8.87 12.66
CA GLY A 578 -4.39 -10.06 13.51
C GLY A 578 -4.01 -9.92 14.97
N LEU A 579 -3.59 -8.73 15.42
CA LEU A 579 -3.24 -8.48 16.82
C LEU A 579 -4.48 -8.27 17.67
N ASN A 580 -4.49 -8.85 18.87
CA ASN A 580 -5.51 -8.56 19.89
C ASN A 580 -5.07 -7.49 20.90
N ILE A 581 -3.82 -7.07 20.86
CA ILE A 581 -3.21 -6.12 21.80
C ILE A 581 -3.31 -4.67 21.31
N SER A 582 -3.31 -3.73 22.26
CA SER A 582 -3.24 -2.28 22.01
C SER A 582 -2.20 -1.63 22.92
N ALA A 583 -1.61 -0.52 22.48
CA ALA A 583 -0.52 0.17 23.17
C ALA A 583 -0.81 1.64 23.39
N TYR A 584 -0.01 2.28 24.25
CA TYR A 584 -0.01 3.73 24.40
C TYR A 584 0.76 4.39 23.25
N LEU A 585 1.93 3.83 22.92
CA LEU A 585 2.79 4.29 21.83
C LEU A 585 2.90 3.22 20.75
N VAL A 586 2.65 3.63 19.50
CA VAL A 586 3.01 2.83 18.32
C VAL A 586 4.19 3.46 17.61
N ILE A 587 5.19 2.66 17.25
CA ILE A 587 6.31 3.08 16.41
C ILE A 587 6.27 2.27 15.12
N ILE A 588 6.24 2.93 13.98
CA ILE A 588 6.32 2.28 12.67
C ILE A 588 7.73 2.49 12.12
N MET A 589 8.53 1.43 12.10
CA MET A 589 9.93 1.45 11.69
C MET A 589 10.05 1.11 10.19
N ASP A 590 10.24 2.16 9.38
CA ASP A 590 10.18 2.12 7.92
C ASP A 590 8.79 1.77 7.39
N THR A 591 8.48 2.21 6.18
CA THR A 591 7.16 2.02 5.54
C THR A 591 7.27 1.33 4.19
N GLN A 592 8.34 0.54 4.02
CA GLN A 592 8.66 -0.17 2.79
C GLN A 592 8.97 -1.64 3.09
N PHE A 593 8.71 -2.49 2.12
CA PHE A 593 9.08 -3.90 2.15
C PHE A 593 9.62 -4.33 0.80
N TYR A 594 10.49 -5.33 0.81
CA TYR A 594 11.07 -5.84 -0.42
C TYR A 594 10.09 -6.80 -1.10
N ASN A 595 9.65 -6.47 -2.31
CA ASN A 595 8.86 -7.35 -3.14
C ASN A 595 9.78 -8.18 -4.03
N GLY A 596 9.83 -9.49 -3.77
CA GLY A 596 10.69 -10.41 -4.51
C GLY A 596 10.25 -10.66 -5.95
N LYS A 597 9.02 -10.31 -6.34
CA LYS A 597 8.50 -10.49 -7.72
C LYS A 597 8.96 -9.37 -8.65
N SER A 598 8.77 -8.12 -8.23
CA SER A 598 9.18 -6.91 -8.96
C SER A 598 10.62 -6.51 -8.68
N HIS A 599 11.26 -7.13 -7.68
CA HIS A 599 12.60 -6.81 -7.21
C HIS A 599 12.80 -5.36 -6.72
N SER A 600 11.68 -4.69 -6.41
CA SER A 600 11.59 -3.33 -5.88
C SER A 600 11.30 -3.34 -4.39
N TYR A 601 11.47 -2.17 -3.77
CA TYR A 601 10.85 -1.89 -2.48
C TYR A 601 9.49 -1.25 -2.75
N ASP A 602 8.44 -1.89 -2.28
CA ASP A 602 7.09 -1.37 -2.38
C ASP A 602 6.72 -0.68 -1.07
N ASP A 603 5.97 0.42 -1.17
CA ASP A 603 5.46 1.13 -0.01
C ASP A 603 4.32 0.34 0.67
N TYR A 604 4.13 0.56 1.98
CA TYR A 604 2.98 -0.01 2.67
C TYR A 604 1.68 0.60 2.15
N PRO A 605 0.62 -0.20 1.97
CA PRO A 605 -0.72 0.32 1.80
C PRO A 605 -1.06 1.26 2.96
N VAL A 606 -1.67 2.41 2.66
CA VAL A 606 -2.05 3.40 3.69
C VAL A 606 -2.99 2.79 4.71
N THR A 607 -3.87 1.88 4.28
CA THR A 607 -4.80 1.15 5.15
C THR A 607 -4.08 0.31 6.21
N ASP A 608 -2.98 -0.36 5.86
CA ASP A 608 -2.15 -1.09 6.83
C ASP A 608 -1.52 -0.12 7.85
N VAL A 609 -1.02 1.03 7.38
CA VAL A 609 -0.44 2.06 8.25
C VAL A 609 -1.50 2.65 9.19
N MET A 610 -2.71 2.93 8.70
CA MET A 610 -3.84 3.37 9.53
C MET A 610 -4.22 2.32 10.58
N GLN A 611 -4.19 1.04 10.22
CA GLN A 611 -4.43 -0.05 11.17
C GLN A 611 -3.34 -0.13 12.24
N MET A 612 -2.07 0.04 11.88
CA MET A 612 -0.96 0.11 12.84
C MET A 612 -1.13 1.31 13.79
N VAL A 613 -1.39 2.49 13.25
CA VAL A 613 -1.68 3.71 14.02
C VAL A 613 -2.87 3.49 14.97
N GLY A 614 -3.90 2.78 14.49
CA GLY A 614 -5.09 2.42 15.23
C GLY A 614 -4.83 1.58 16.50
N ARG A 615 -3.67 0.89 16.59
CA ARG A 615 -3.27 0.15 17.80
C ARG A 615 -2.81 1.03 18.95
N ALA A 616 -2.53 2.31 18.70
CA ALA A 616 -2.31 3.30 19.75
C ALA A 616 -3.68 3.70 20.33
N ASN A 617 -4.32 2.85 21.14
CA ASN A 617 -5.69 3.05 21.61
C ASN A 617 -6.00 2.26 22.90
N ARG A 618 -6.04 2.93 24.07
CA ARG A 618 -6.40 2.30 25.35
C ARG A 618 -7.38 3.16 26.14
N PRO A 619 -8.67 3.20 25.75
CA PRO A 619 -9.62 4.23 26.19
C PRO A 619 -9.99 4.17 27.68
N LEU A 620 -9.71 3.05 28.35
CA LEU A 620 -9.98 2.88 29.77
C LEU A 620 -8.76 3.18 30.66
N GLU A 621 -7.58 3.33 30.05
CA GLU A 621 -6.30 3.46 30.77
C GLU A 621 -5.58 4.78 30.49
N ASP A 622 -5.71 5.32 29.28
CA ASP A 622 -4.98 6.50 28.82
C ASP A 622 -5.91 7.65 28.40
N ASP A 623 -5.48 8.86 28.72
CA ASP A 623 -6.12 10.11 28.27
C ASP A 623 -5.73 10.48 26.82
N ASP A 624 -4.55 10.04 26.37
CA ASP A 624 -3.98 10.32 25.05
C ASP A 624 -3.30 9.07 24.47
N ALA A 625 -2.98 9.11 23.17
CA ALA A 625 -2.22 8.08 22.49
C ALA A 625 -1.15 8.69 21.58
N LYS A 626 -0.06 7.97 21.34
CA LYS A 626 1.08 8.49 20.55
C LYS A 626 1.45 7.54 19.43
N CYS A 627 1.85 8.11 18.29
CA CYS A 627 2.40 7.35 17.19
C CYS A 627 3.63 8.03 16.60
N VAL A 628 4.72 7.29 16.42
CA VAL A 628 5.92 7.75 15.71
C VAL A 628 6.09 6.94 14.44
N LEU A 629 5.89 7.58 13.28
CA LEU A 629 6.06 6.98 11.97
C LEU A 629 7.42 7.41 11.40
N MET A 630 8.31 6.45 11.20
CA MET A 630 9.62 6.65 10.59
C MET A 630 9.58 6.18 9.13
N CYS A 631 9.83 7.07 8.18
CA CYS A 631 9.79 6.75 6.75
C CYS A 631 10.93 7.41 5.99
N GLN A 632 11.10 7.04 4.72
CA GLN A 632 11.94 7.82 3.80
C GLN A 632 11.37 9.24 3.64
N SER A 633 12.24 10.24 3.54
CA SER A 633 11.80 11.64 3.50
C SER A 633 10.88 12.00 2.33
N SER A 634 11.04 11.35 1.17
CA SER A 634 10.16 11.54 0.01
C SER A 634 8.70 11.13 0.26
N LYS A 635 8.45 10.30 1.29
CA LYS A 635 7.11 9.81 1.66
C LYS A 635 6.52 10.53 2.88
N LYS A 636 7.27 11.46 3.49
CA LYS A 636 6.86 12.16 4.72
C LYS A 636 5.56 12.94 4.54
N ASP A 637 5.48 13.75 3.48
CA ASP A 637 4.33 14.63 3.24
C ASP A 637 3.10 13.83 2.79
N PHE A 638 3.31 12.71 2.10
CA PHE A 638 2.27 11.74 1.79
C PHE A 638 1.58 11.23 3.08
N PHE A 639 2.34 10.70 4.03
CA PHE A 639 1.75 10.19 5.28
C PHE A 639 1.14 11.30 6.14
N LYS A 640 1.75 12.49 6.19
CA LYS A 640 1.15 13.64 6.88
C LYS A 640 -0.22 14.02 6.33
N LYS A 641 -0.42 13.89 5.02
CA LYS A 641 -1.69 14.20 4.39
C LYS A 641 -2.73 13.11 4.65
N PHE A 642 -2.44 11.87 4.27
CA PHE A 642 -3.42 10.78 4.27
C PHE A 642 -3.72 10.19 5.66
N LEU A 643 -2.92 10.47 6.69
CA LEU A 643 -3.25 10.09 8.07
C LEU A 643 -4.10 11.14 8.80
N ASN A 644 -4.09 12.40 8.34
CA ASN A 644 -4.88 13.48 8.94
C ASN A 644 -6.19 13.73 8.18
N GLU A 645 -6.25 13.39 6.89
CA GLU A 645 -7.45 13.49 6.05
C GLU A 645 -8.08 12.11 5.84
N SER A 646 -9.41 12.03 5.70
CA SER A 646 -10.07 10.74 5.43
C SER A 646 -9.64 10.16 4.08
N LEU A 647 -9.52 8.84 3.98
CA LEU A 647 -8.96 8.18 2.80
C LEU A 647 -9.92 8.27 1.60
N PRO A 648 -9.48 8.76 0.42
CA PRO A 648 -10.21 8.56 -0.82
C PRO A 648 -10.08 7.10 -1.26
N VAL A 649 -11.19 6.46 -1.61
CA VAL A 649 -11.21 5.06 -2.02
C VAL A 649 -11.78 4.94 -3.42
N GLU A 650 -11.07 4.20 -4.25
CA GLU A 650 -11.40 3.92 -5.64
C GLU A 650 -11.62 2.42 -5.81
N SER A 651 -12.51 2.04 -6.73
CA SER A 651 -12.63 0.66 -7.20
C SER A 651 -11.42 0.24 -8.03
N HIS A 652 -11.08 -1.05 -7.98
CA HIS A 652 -10.17 -1.73 -8.92
C HIS A 652 -10.85 -2.93 -9.59
N LEU A 653 -12.19 -2.92 -9.64
CA LEU A 653 -12.97 -4.02 -10.19
C LEU A 653 -12.67 -4.23 -11.68
N ASP A 654 -12.40 -3.15 -12.42
CA ASP A 654 -12.01 -3.12 -13.82
C ASP A 654 -10.81 -4.04 -14.15
N HIS A 655 -9.88 -4.23 -13.21
CA HIS A 655 -8.74 -5.12 -13.39
C HIS A 655 -9.02 -6.61 -13.07
N ARG A 656 -10.15 -6.94 -12.41
CA ARG A 656 -10.48 -8.31 -11.97
C ARG A 656 -11.90 -8.76 -12.34
N MET A 657 -12.46 -8.22 -13.41
CA MET A 657 -13.85 -8.50 -13.80
C MET A 657 -14.10 -9.92 -14.30
N HIS A 658 -13.16 -10.54 -15.01
CA HIS A 658 -13.36 -11.80 -15.75
C HIS A 658 -13.99 -12.91 -14.90
N ASN A 659 -13.46 -13.12 -13.68
CA ASN A 659 -13.95 -14.15 -12.77
C ASN A 659 -15.41 -13.90 -12.33
N HIS A 660 -15.75 -12.66 -12.05
CA HIS A 660 -17.08 -12.27 -11.58
C HIS A 660 -18.11 -12.34 -12.72
N PHE A 661 -17.76 -11.83 -13.90
CA PHE A 661 -18.61 -11.94 -15.10
C PHE A 661 -18.91 -13.41 -15.44
N ASN A 662 -17.88 -14.26 -15.47
CA ASN A 662 -18.06 -15.68 -15.70
C ASN A 662 -19.02 -16.32 -14.66
N ALA A 663 -18.85 -15.99 -13.38
CA ALA A 663 -19.72 -16.51 -12.32
C ALA A 663 -21.19 -16.05 -12.47
N GLU A 664 -21.43 -14.80 -12.87
CA GLU A 664 -22.76 -14.25 -13.08
C GLU A 664 -23.42 -14.76 -14.37
N VAL A 665 -22.65 -15.05 -15.43
CA VAL A 665 -23.13 -15.76 -16.62
C VAL A 665 -23.54 -17.20 -16.29
N VAL A 666 -22.72 -17.92 -15.53
CA VAL A 666 -23.04 -19.29 -15.06
C VAL A 666 -24.31 -19.31 -14.19
N THR A 667 -24.55 -18.25 -13.42
CA THR A 667 -25.73 -18.10 -12.57
C THR A 667 -26.97 -17.60 -13.34
N LYS A 668 -26.79 -17.24 -14.62
CA LYS A 668 -27.79 -16.59 -15.46
C LYS A 668 -28.30 -15.29 -14.84
N THR A 669 -27.42 -14.54 -14.20
CA THR A 669 -27.68 -13.13 -13.85
C THR A 669 -27.37 -12.24 -15.04
N ILE A 670 -26.34 -12.60 -15.80
CA ILE A 670 -26.00 -12.01 -17.10
C ILE A 670 -26.36 -13.04 -18.16
N GLU A 671 -27.40 -12.78 -18.95
CA GLU A 671 -27.77 -13.63 -20.09
C GLU A 671 -27.37 -12.98 -21.42
N ASN A 672 -27.20 -11.66 -21.46
CA ASN A 672 -26.77 -10.92 -22.64
C ASN A 672 -25.83 -9.75 -22.30
N LYS A 673 -25.26 -9.10 -23.31
CA LYS A 673 -24.37 -7.93 -23.14
C LYS A 673 -25.02 -6.74 -22.41
N GLN A 674 -26.33 -6.55 -22.56
CA GLN A 674 -27.06 -5.47 -21.86
C GLN A 674 -27.16 -5.76 -20.36
N ASP A 675 -27.47 -7.00 -19.97
CA ASP A 675 -27.50 -7.42 -18.56
C ASP A 675 -26.12 -7.21 -17.90
N ALA A 676 -25.05 -7.40 -18.67
CA ALA A 676 -23.68 -7.15 -18.24
C ALA A 676 -23.42 -5.67 -17.93
N VAL A 677 -23.90 -4.75 -18.78
CA VAL A 677 -23.85 -3.31 -18.52
C VAL A 677 -24.70 -2.96 -17.30
N ASP A 678 -25.93 -3.51 -17.23
CA ASP A 678 -26.84 -3.28 -16.12
C ASP A 678 -26.26 -3.78 -14.79
N TYR A 679 -25.59 -4.93 -14.78
CA TYR A 679 -24.86 -5.47 -13.64
C TYR A 679 -23.79 -4.51 -13.14
N LEU A 680 -22.99 -3.91 -14.04
CA LEU A 680 -21.98 -2.93 -13.67
C LEU A 680 -22.59 -1.69 -12.98
N THR A 681 -23.82 -1.29 -13.30
CA THR A 681 -24.46 -0.14 -12.62
C THR A 681 -24.69 -0.33 -11.12
N TRP A 682 -24.67 -1.57 -10.62
CA TRP A 682 -24.79 -1.90 -9.20
C TRP A 682 -23.48 -1.75 -8.42
N THR A 683 -22.36 -1.64 -9.13
CA THR A 683 -21.01 -1.65 -8.56
C THR A 683 -20.59 -0.29 -8.00
N PHE A 684 -19.54 -0.29 -7.18
CA PHE A 684 -18.91 0.93 -6.69
C PHE A 684 -18.10 1.60 -7.81
N LEU A 685 -17.48 0.80 -8.70
CA LEU A 685 -16.83 1.24 -9.93
C LEU A 685 -17.72 2.23 -10.70
N TYR A 686 -18.97 1.86 -10.98
CA TYR A 686 -19.89 2.72 -11.72
C TYR A 686 -20.11 4.09 -11.06
N ARG A 687 -20.13 4.15 -9.72
CA ARG A 687 -20.24 5.43 -8.99
C ARG A 687 -18.97 6.25 -9.09
N ARG A 688 -17.80 5.62 -9.11
CA ARG A 688 -16.50 6.29 -9.20
C ARG A 688 -16.14 6.75 -10.61
N LEU A 689 -16.62 6.08 -11.66
CA LEU A 689 -16.44 6.51 -13.05
C LEU A 689 -16.89 7.95 -13.30
N THR A 690 -17.96 8.40 -12.62
CA THR A 690 -18.47 9.77 -12.76
C THR A 690 -17.80 10.77 -11.83
N GLN A 691 -17.29 10.33 -10.68
CA GLN A 691 -16.65 11.19 -9.68
C GLN A 691 -15.15 11.40 -9.92
N ASN A 692 -14.47 10.43 -10.52
CA ASN A 692 -13.05 10.47 -10.82
C ASN A 692 -12.72 9.74 -12.16
N PRO A 693 -13.15 10.29 -13.31
CA PRO A 693 -13.08 9.61 -14.60
C PRO A 693 -11.65 9.27 -15.03
N ASN A 694 -10.69 10.17 -14.87
CA ASN A 694 -9.31 9.93 -15.33
C ASN A 694 -8.60 8.82 -14.55
N TYR A 695 -9.02 8.50 -13.33
CA TYR A 695 -8.50 7.34 -12.60
C TYR A 695 -8.69 6.03 -13.39
N TYR A 696 -9.81 5.97 -14.13
CA TYR A 696 -10.26 4.83 -14.94
C TYR A 696 -10.05 5.03 -16.44
N ASN A 697 -9.16 5.93 -16.85
CA ASN A 697 -8.94 6.28 -18.26
C ASN A 697 -10.17 6.85 -19.01
N LEU A 698 -11.20 7.35 -18.31
CA LEU A 698 -12.27 8.11 -18.98
C LEU A 698 -11.81 9.53 -19.31
N GLN A 699 -12.16 9.98 -20.51
CA GLN A 699 -11.88 11.33 -21.00
C GLN A 699 -12.98 12.33 -20.65
N GLY A 700 -14.14 11.87 -20.17
CA GLY A 700 -15.27 12.72 -19.87
C GLY A 700 -16.34 12.03 -19.01
N VAL A 701 -17.27 12.82 -18.48
CA VAL A 701 -18.33 12.37 -17.56
C VAL A 701 -19.74 12.37 -18.17
N THR A 702 -19.86 12.63 -19.47
CA THR A 702 -21.19 12.61 -20.11
C THR A 702 -21.72 11.18 -20.20
N HIS A 703 -23.05 11.04 -20.29
CA HIS A 703 -23.69 9.73 -20.44
C HIS A 703 -23.13 8.91 -21.62
N LEU A 704 -22.74 9.58 -22.71
CA LEU A 704 -22.12 8.93 -23.87
C LEU A 704 -20.75 8.32 -23.50
N HIS A 705 -19.84 9.11 -22.92
CA HIS A 705 -18.52 8.61 -22.50
C HIS A 705 -18.63 7.44 -21.52
N LEU A 706 -19.55 7.54 -20.55
CA LEU A 706 -19.78 6.48 -19.57
C LEU A 706 -20.32 5.21 -20.23
N SER A 707 -21.32 5.35 -21.12
CA SER A 707 -21.91 4.24 -21.85
C SER A 707 -20.90 3.55 -22.77
N ASP A 708 -20.10 4.33 -23.51
CA ASP A 708 -19.08 3.82 -24.43
C ASP A 708 -18.00 3.06 -23.66
N HIS A 709 -17.51 3.62 -22.54
CA HIS A 709 -16.51 2.97 -21.72
C HIS A 709 -17.03 1.67 -21.10
N LEU A 710 -18.24 1.66 -20.53
CA LEU A 710 -18.84 0.43 -19.98
C LEU A 710 -19.04 -0.62 -21.06
N SER A 711 -19.44 -0.21 -22.27
CA SER A 711 -19.62 -1.10 -23.40
C SER A 711 -18.29 -1.70 -23.87
N GLU A 712 -17.23 -0.90 -23.94
CA GLU A 712 -15.86 -1.37 -24.24
C GLU A 712 -15.36 -2.35 -23.18
N LEU A 713 -15.57 -2.02 -21.91
CA LEU A 713 -15.18 -2.83 -20.76
C LEU A 713 -15.85 -4.21 -20.78
N VAL A 714 -17.17 -4.24 -21.01
CA VAL A 714 -17.95 -5.47 -21.16
C VAL A 714 -17.51 -6.24 -22.40
N LYS A 715 -17.34 -5.58 -23.54
CA LYS A 715 -16.93 -6.22 -24.80
C LYS A 715 -15.56 -6.87 -24.68
N SER A 716 -14.58 -6.18 -24.10
CA SER A 716 -13.24 -6.72 -23.88
C SER A 716 -13.30 -7.94 -22.96
N THR A 717 -13.97 -7.82 -21.81
CA THR A 717 -14.05 -8.89 -20.81
C THR A 717 -14.74 -10.14 -21.35
N LEU A 718 -15.87 -9.98 -22.05
CA LEU A 718 -16.59 -11.10 -22.65
C LEU A 718 -15.81 -11.72 -23.82
N SER A 719 -15.10 -10.91 -24.62
CA SER A 719 -14.25 -11.44 -25.68
C SER A 719 -13.10 -12.29 -25.12
N ASP A 720 -12.46 -11.84 -24.04
CA ASP A 720 -11.40 -12.62 -23.38
C ASP A 720 -11.95 -13.95 -22.81
N LEU A 721 -13.13 -13.90 -22.20
CA LEU A 721 -13.82 -15.09 -21.67
C LEU A 721 -14.23 -16.08 -22.76
N GLU A 722 -14.67 -15.58 -23.92
CA GLU A 722 -14.99 -16.37 -25.10
C GLU A 722 -13.73 -17.00 -25.73
N GLN A 723 -12.65 -16.23 -25.89
CA GLN A 723 -11.36 -16.73 -26.36
C GLN A 723 -10.80 -17.84 -25.45
N SER A 724 -11.12 -17.78 -24.16
CA SER A 724 -10.74 -18.78 -23.16
C SER A 724 -11.74 -19.92 -23.02
N ILE A 725 -12.75 -19.99 -23.89
CA ILE A 725 -13.75 -21.07 -23.97
C ILE A 725 -14.52 -21.23 -22.64
N CYS A 726 -14.63 -20.14 -21.87
CA CYS A 726 -15.42 -20.11 -20.63
C CYS A 726 -16.90 -19.87 -20.92
N ILE A 727 -17.18 -19.03 -21.92
CA ILE A 727 -18.53 -18.70 -22.40
C ILE A 727 -18.58 -18.78 -23.92
N SER A 728 -19.78 -18.82 -24.48
CA SER A 728 -20.03 -18.59 -25.91
C SER A 728 -20.94 -17.38 -26.08
N VAL A 729 -20.65 -16.54 -27.08
CA VAL A 729 -21.50 -15.41 -27.44
C VAL A 729 -22.26 -15.73 -28.72
N GLU A 730 -23.58 -15.89 -28.63
CA GLU A 730 -24.47 -16.13 -29.78
C GLU A 730 -25.05 -14.81 -30.29
N ASP A 731 -25.25 -14.70 -31.60
CA ASP A 731 -25.81 -13.51 -32.28
C ASP A 731 -25.16 -12.17 -31.89
N GLU A 732 -23.87 -12.21 -31.52
CA GLU A 732 -23.11 -11.10 -30.98
C GLU A 732 -23.69 -10.42 -29.72
N MET A 733 -24.69 -11.01 -29.07
CA MET A 733 -25.41 -10.39 -27.94
C MET A 733 -25.64 -11.33 -26.76
N ASP A 734 -26.11 -12.54 -27.02
CA ASP A 734 -26.51 -13.49 -25.98
C ASP A 734 -25.30 -14.29 -25.48
N THR A 735 -25.23 -14.54 -24.18
CA THR A 735 -24.10 -15.20 -23.52
C THR A 735 -24.55 -16.51 -22.89
N LEU A 736 -23.82 -17.59 -23.18
CA LEU A 736 -24.07 -18.91 -22.60
C LEU A 736 -22.82 -19.44 -21.90
N PRO A 737 -22.95 -20.05 -20.70
CA PRO A 737 -21.81 -20.64 -20.01
C PRO A 737 -21.39 -21.97 -20.67
N LEU A 738 -20.08 -22.16 -20.84
CA LEU A 738 -19.48 -23.42 -21.29
C LEU A 738 -18.95 -24.24 -20.10
N ASN A 739 -18.52 -25.47 -20.36
CA ASN A 739 -18.03 -26.39 -19.31
C ASN A 739 -16.87 -25.82 -18.50
N LEU A 740 -15.89 -25.16 -19.14
CA LEU A 740 -14.78 -24.54 -18.44
C LEU A 740 -15.25 -23.38 -17.56
N GLY A 741 -16.15 -22.52 -18.06
CA GLY A 741 -16.74 -21.44 -17.28
C GLY A 741 -17.48 -21.96 -16.05
N MET A 742 -18.25 -23.05 -16.20
CA MET A 742 -18.93 -23.71 -15.08
C MET A 742 -17.95 -24.26 -14.04
N ILE A 743 -16.83 -24.87 -14.45
CA ILE A 743 -15.79 -25.38 -13.55
C ILE A 743 -15.10 -24.22 -12.83
N ALA A 744 -14.69 -23.19 -13.56
CA ALA A 744 -14.04 -22.00 -13.02
C ALA A 744 -14.90 -21.29 -11.97
N ALA A 745 -16.20 -21.11 -12.26
CA ALA A 745 -17.14 -20.50 -11.33
C ALA A 745 -17.39 -21.37 -10.07
N LEU A 746 -17.24 -22.70 -10.18
CA LEU A 746 -17.43 -23.67 -9.10
C LEU A 746 -16.21 -23.82 -8.18
N GLN A 747 -15.00 -23.74 -8.75
CA GLN A 747 -13.73 -24.03 -8.06
C GLN A 747 -12.88 -22.80 -7.76
N GLU A 748 -13.32 -21.59 -8.14
CA GLU A 748 -12.57 -20.34 -7.99
C GLU A 748 -11.17 -20.38 -8.61
N ILE A 749 -11.06 -21.00 -9.78
CA ILE A 749 -9.82 -20.96 -10.54
C ILE A 749 -9.71 -19.59 -11.19
N ILE A 750 -8.61 -18.89 -10.95
CA ILE A 750 -8.29 -17.61 -11.58
C ILE A 750 -8.38 -17.79 -13.09
N PHE A 751 -9.02 -16.86 -13.80
CA PHE A 751 -9.18 -16.88 -15.25
C PHE A 751 -7.91 -17.32 -16.01
N GLU A 752 -6.75 -16.77 -15.67
CA GLU A 752 -5.45 -17.12 -16.26
C GLU A 752 -5.06 -18.60 -16.06
N ASP A 753 -5.36 -19.17 -14.89
CA ASP A 753 -5.10 -20.59 -14.59
C ASP A 753 -6.03 -21.52 -15.41
N ASN A 754 -7.23 -21.07 -15.82
CA ASN A 754 -8.13 -21.85 -16.67
C ASN A 754 -7.59 -21.99 -18.10
N ILE A 755 -6.94 -20.94 -18.63
CA ILE A 755 -6.28 -20.98 -19.93
C ILE A 755 -5.17 -22.05 -19.91
N LEU A 756 -4.37 -22.09 -18.85
CA LEU A 756 -3.30 -23.08 -18.66
C LEU A 756 -3.85 -24.50 -18.48
N ALA A 757 -4.93 -24.69 -17.73
CA ALA A 757 -5.54 -26.00 -17.51
C ALA A 757 -6.20 -26.56 -18.78
N ALA A 758 -6.82 -25.70 -19.61
CA ALA A 758 -7.41 -26.10 -20.88
C ALA A 758 -6.37 -26.58 -21.92
N GLN A 759 -5.11 -26.18 -21.76
CA GLN A 759 -4.00 -26.58 -22.63
C GLN A 759 -3.30 -27.89 -22.19
N LEU A 760 -3.76 -28.55 -21.12
CA LEU A 760 -3.16 -29.79 -20.65
C LEU A 760 -3.33 -30.93 -21.69
N PRO A 761 -2.24 -31.48 -22.24
CA PRO A 761 -2.33 -32.57 -23.20
C PRO A 761 -2.80 -33.88 -22.53
N ASN A 762 -3.42 -34.76 -23.32
CA ASN A 762 -3.85 -36.10 -22.87
C ASN A 762 -2.71 -36.98 -22.31
N LYS A 763 -1.45 -36.61 -22.54
CA LYS A 763 -0.25 -37.21 -21.93
C LYS A 763 0.68 -36.11 -21.45
N LEU A 764 0.94 -36.05 -20.15
CA LEU A 764 1.96 -35.19 -19.57
C LEU A 764 3.35 -35.74 -19.95
N THR A 765 4.09 -35.01 -20.78
CA THR A 765 5.49 -35.32 -21.11
C THR A 765 6.45 -34.61 -20.16
N VAL A 766 7.62 -35.20 -19.92
CA VAL A 766 8.68 -34.54 -19.14
C VAL A 766 9.18 -33.35 -19.98
N PRO A 767 9.19 -32.12 -19.44
CA PRO A 767 9.61 -30.95 -20.18
C PRO A 767 11.10 -31.03 -20.54
N ASN A 768 11.48 -30.47 -21.69
CA ASN A 768 12.88 -30.32 -22.11
C ASN A 768 13.65 -29.49 -21.06
N GLU A 769 14.90 -29.91 -20.80
CA GLU A 769 15.84 -29.34 -19.83
C GLU A 769 16.04 -27.82 -20.01
N THR A 770 15.18 -27.02 -19.40
CA THR A 770 15.40 -25.58 -19.20
C THR A 770 15.65 -25.36 -17.72
N ALA A 771 16.72 -24.62 -17.42
CA ALA A 771 17.10 -24.37 -16.03
C ALA A 771 15.96 -23.61 -15.30
N PRO A 772 15.54 -24.07 -14.11
CA PRO A 772 14.46 -23.40 -13.38
C PRO A 772 14.89 -22.00 -12.93
N LYS A 773 14.06 -21.00 -13.24
CA LYS A 773 14.20 -19.65 -12.67
C LYS A 773 13.62 -19.64 -11.24
N TYR A 774 14.45 -19.86 -10.23
CA TYR A 774 14.01 -19.92 -8.80
C TYR A 774 13.30 -18.66 -8.25
N ILE A 775 13.25 -17.58 -9.03
CA ILE A 775 12.53 -16.34 -8.72
C ILE A 775 11.02 -16.50 -8.98
N ASP A 776 10.63 -17.42 -9.87
CA ASP A 776 9.25 -17.64 -10.26
C ASP A 776 8.42 -18.22 -9.08
N PRO A 777 7.31 -17.57 -8.68
CA PRO A 777 6.43 -18.08 -7.63
C PRO A 777 5.85 -19.47 -7.94
N HIS A 778 5.67 -19.85 -9.21
CA HIS A 778 5.20 -21.17 -9.62
C HIS A 778 6.26 -22.24 -9.35
N ILE A 779 7.53 -21.95 -9.62
CA ILE A 779 8.65 -22.86 -9.30
C ILE A 779 8.76 -23.03 -7.78
N LYS A 780 8.66 -21.95 -7.01
CA LYS A 780 8.65 -22.02 -5.54
C LYS A 780 7.49 -22.88 -5.03
N LYS A 781 6.27 -22.65 -5.52
CA LYS A 781 5.09 -23.46 -5.14
C LYS A 781 5.29 -24.94 -5.50
N ASN A 782 5.84 -25.24 -6.68
CA ASN A 782 6.13 -26.60 -7.11
C ASN A 782 7.12 -27.29 -6.15
N LEU A 783 8.24 -26.64 -5.84
CA LEU A 783 9.23 -27.16 -4.89
C LEU A 783 8.65 -27.33 -3.48
N GLN A 784 7.83 -26.39 -3.00
CA GLN A 784 7.14 -26.50 -1.71
C GLN A 784 6.15 -27.67 -1.68
N LEU A 785 5.41 -27.88 -2.77
CA LEU A 785 4.49 -29.01 -2.90
C LEU A 785 5.25 -30.34 -2.89
N GLN A 786 6.35 -30.44 -3.64
CA GLN A 786 7.22 -31.62 -3.61
C GLN A 786 7.78 -31.84 -2.20
N ALA A 787 8.33 -30.80 -1.55
CA ALA A 787 8.84 -30.89 -0.19
C ALA A 787 7.77 -31.37 0.80
N HIS A 788 6.53 -30.87 0.68
CA HIS A 788 5.40 -31.33 1.49
C HIS A 788 5.08 -32.82 1.24
N LEU A 789 5.00 -33.24 -0.02
CA LEU A 789 4.74 -34.63 -0.39
C LEU A 789 5.84 -35.59 0.08
N PHE A 790 7.11 -35.15 0.02
CA PHE A 790 8.27 -35.90 0.51
C PHE A 790 8.56 -35.70 2.00
N ARG A 791 7.77 -34.88 2.70
CA ARG A 791 7.93 -34.55 4.14
C ARG A 791 9.32 -34.03 4.50
N ILE A 792 9.91 -33.23 3.62
CA ILE A 792 11.17 -32.54 3.89
C ILE A 792 10.87 -31.40 4.87
N GLN A 793 11.61 -31.35 5.98
CA GLN A 793 11.48 -30.31 7.01
C GLN A 793 12.03 -28.97 6.55
#